data_AF-A0A972RH46-F1
#
_entry.id   AF-A0A972RH46-F1
#
_cell.length_a   1.000
_cell.length_b   1.000
_cell.length_c   1.000
_cell.angle_alpha   90.00
_cell.angle_beta   90.00
_cell.angle_gamma   90.00
#
_symmetry.space_group_name_H-M   'P 1'
#
loop_
_entity.id
_entity.type
_entity.pdbx_description
1 polymer ?
#
loop_
_entity_poly.entity_id
_entity_poly.type
_entity_poly.pdbx_seq_one_letter_code
_entity_poly.pdbx_strand_id
1 'polypeptide(L)'
;MKNIKTLMAIGLFLVTLFQTMGAEAALQKGTLAPAFPALEKVSEKPMVILYFFKHKSKSSEKGLAHLKAQYAAYQAAGISVLAISKDDPKMLDQYLAKNPIPFPVIKDDGKISKNYGVQVIFPTTYVLGPGGRITDALEGGGPTSKKFITTVAQRSLQLKKNDLAEKLYTTVLKENPKDGVAQAGLGQLYLKEGRYDRAEATFAKLVKLSAPEAILGKEGLAAIHLKKGEMTKAVAIAEEIQKSHPQSGFVHLVKANVLASRGDQDGALTEYNRAIEGKLSRDWQKAEAYNQVGRIHSERGEFEQAESMYQQAVNQNPYSSEILTNRGSLYEKTGEPKKALALYRQALTVDPEDQVAQLLSKRIAQHLDFKEDMARQERIDTLVAGLAERFKSGQAAPVDRSDAWSSRPMTIAFLGLTSKGGGLLREGMADVLQQEIATQLMASGRVSVVEREILEKLLTELKLGSSELADPETALKLGKILAARLIVTGNLVQVPGGVRLSLRVIDPETTAVKMTYSDEMNPDRSLLQLADVSGKILSQRIKILYPLRGKIALVDEGEQVIVNLGRKHGIKMGVQMKIIAEGEAVVVDGKTIGHRKKKVGRLEIVEVEEAMSYGRLTEKIATIQKDQKVLEDVDEKKKSF
;
A
#
# COMPACT_ATOMS: atom_id res chain seq x y z
N MET A 1 14.89 45.26 -29.20
CA MET A 1 14.61 44.87 -30.60
C MET A 1 15.63 43.82 -31.03
N LYS A 2 15.13 42.65 -31.48
CA LYS A 2 15.75 41.69 -32.44
C LYS A 2 17.05 40.98 -31.97
N ASN A 3 17.23 39.67 -32.02
CA ASN A 3 16.55 38.51 -32.62
C ASN A 3 17.09 37.26 -31.86
N ILE A 4 16.30 36.32 -31.32
CA ILE A 4 15.67 35.17 -32.00
C ILE A 4 16.55 34.59 -33.12
N LYS A 5 17.48 33.69 -32.77
CA LYS A 5 17.97 32.53 -33.56
C LYS A 5 19.18 31.86 -32.87
N THR A 6 18.95 31.29 -31.68
CA THR A 6 19.88 30.29 -31.11
C THR A 6 19.11 29.22 -30.33
N LEU A 7 17.97 28.81 -30.90
CA LEU A 7 17.28 27.55 -30.61
C LEU A 7 17.44 26.68 -31.86
N MET A 8 18.42 25.78 -31.86
CA MET A 8 18.64 24.62 -32.75
C MET A 8 20.15 24.38 -32.91
N ALA A 9 20.83 23.96 -31.85
CA ALA A 9 22.22 23.46 -31.97
C ALA A 9 22.62 22.40 -30.92
N ILE A 10 21.74 22.04 -29.97
CA ILE A 10 22.03 21.01 -28.95
C ILE A 10 21.08 19.81 -29.05
N GLY A 11 20.11 19.86 -29.97
CA GLY A 11 19.11 18.81 -30.22
C GLY A 11 19.42 17.86 -31.38
N LEU A 12 20.68 17.78 -31.85
CA LEU A 12 21.04 16.96 -33.02
C LEU A 12 22.42 16.30 -32.86
N PHE A 13 22.65 15.63 -31.72
CA PHE A 13 23.80 14.72 -31.55
C PHE A 13 23.37 13.30 -31.12
N LEU A 14 22.11 12.94 -31.42
CA LEU A 14 21.50 11.64 -31.08
C LEU A 14 21.08 10.80 -32.30
N VAL A 15 21.38 11.26 -33.52
CA VAL A 15 21.10 10.50 -34.74
C VAL A 15 22.26 10.68 -35.72
N THR A 16 23.30 9.85 -35.60
CA THR A 16 24.23 9.39 -36.68
C THR A 16 25.49 8.79 -36.08
N LEU A 17 25.36 7.61 -35.46
CA LEU A 17 26.46 6.65 -35.39
C LEU A 17 25.89 5.23 -35.48
N PHE A 18 25.08 5.03 -36.54
CA PHE A 18 24.74 3.71 -37.04
C PHE A 18 25.23 3.68 -38.48
N GLN A 19 26.47 3.23 -38.66
CA GLN A 19 26.95 2.42 -39.79
C GLN A 19 28.46 2.31 -39.69
N THR A 20 28.94 1.18 -39.12
CA THR A 20 29.97 0.31 -39.71
C THR A 20 30.24 -0.89 -38.78
N MET A 21 29.70 -2.03 -39.20
CA MET A 21 30.05 -3.45 -38.93
C MET A 21 30.66 -3.89 -37.57
N GLY A 22 29.93 -4.78 -36.88
CA GLY A 22 30.52 -5.82 -36.02
C GLY A 22 29.64 -6.32 -34.88
N ALA A 23 28.69 -7.23 -35.16
CA ALA A 23 27.73 -7.88 -34.24
C ALA A 23 26.63 -6.96 -33.64
N GLU A 24 25.36 -7.26 -33.93
CA GLU A 24 24.23 -6.70 -33.18
C GLU A 24 24.36 -7.17 -31.72
N ALA A 25 24.72 -6.26 -30.81
CA ALA A 25 24.93 -6.56 -29.41
C ALA A 25 23.63 -7.07 -28.74
N ALA A 26 23.77 -7.91 -27.71
CA ALA A 26 22.65 -8.35 -26.90
C ALA A 26 21.85 -7.17 -26.32
N LEU A 27 20.54 -7.37 -26.20
CA LEU A 27 19.63 -6.38 -25.64
C LEU A 27 19.97 -6.07 -24.18
N GLN A 28 19.86 -4.81 -23.82
CA GLN A 28 20.24 -4.34 -22.49
C GLN A 28 19.10 -4.44 -21.47
N LYS A 29 19.47 -4.51 -20.19
CA LYS A 29 18.53 -4.42 -19.06
C LYS A 29 17.63 -3.18 -19.22
N GLY A 30 16.34 -3.34 -18.92
CA GLY A 30 15.33 -2.30 -19.00
C GLY A 30 14.62 -2.20 -20.34
N THR A 31 15.16 -2.78 -21.42
CA THR A 31 14.51 -2.80 -22.74
C THR A 31 13.27 -3.71 -22.73
N LEU A 32 12.25 -3.35 -23.53
CA LEU A 32 11.10 -4.22 -23.75
C LEU A 32 11.52 -5.36 -24.68
N ALA A 33 11.21 -6.59 -24.31
CA ALA A 33 11.57 -7.75 -25.11
C ALA A 33 10.77 -7.75 -26.44
N PRO A 34 11.42 -7.94 -27.60
CA PRO A 34 10.73 -8.03 -28.89
C PRO A 34 9.67 -9.14 -28.88
N ALA A 35 8.43 -8.80 -29.23
CA ALA A 35 7.32 -9.73 -29.22
C ALA A 35 7.48 -10.84 -30.27
N PHE A 36 6.99 -12.04 -29.93
CA PHE A 36 6.78 -13.15 -30.85
C PHE A 36 5.63 -14.03 -30.30
N PRO A 37 4.93 -14.82 -31.14
CA PRO A 37 3.67 -15.44 -30.75
C PRO A 37 3.71 -16.33 -29.51
N ALA A 38 4.82 -17.02 -29.25
CA ALA A 38 4.98 -17.84 -28.05
C ALA A 38 5.24 -17.01 -26.77
N LEU A 39 5.87 -15.83 -26.90
CA LEU A 39 6.10 -14.92 -25.77
C LEU A 39 4.81 -14.24 -25.33
N GLU A 40 3.95 -13.84 -26.28
CA GLU A 40 2.64 -13.20 -25.99
C GLU A 40 1.75 -14.10 -25.13
N LYS A 41 1.82 -15.43 -25.30
CA LYS A 41 1.07 -16.40 -24.49
C LYS A 41 1.50 -16.47 -23.02
N VAL A 42 2.67 -15.93 -22.69
CA VAL A 42 3.26 -16.00 -21.35
C VAL A 42 3.66 -14.63 -20.81
N SER A 43 3.33 -13.53 -21.51
CA SER A 43 3.76 -12.18 -21.13
C SER A 43 3.11 -11.64 -19.85
N GLU A 44 1.99 -12.24 -19.42
CA GLU A 44 1.32 -11.93 -18.16
C GLU A 44 1.99 -12.59 -16.94
N LYS A 45 2.90 -13.54 -17.17
CA LYS A 45 3.59 -14.23 -16.08
C LYS A 45 4.54 -13.27 -15.37
N PRO A 46 4.70 -13.41 -14.04
CA PRO A 46 5.58 -12.55 -13.25
C PRO A 46 7.04 -12.62 -13.69
N MET A 47 7.49 -13.76 -14.25
CA MET A 47 8.81 -13.93 -14.83
C MET A 47 8.82 -14.93 -15.98
N VAL A 48 9.56 -14.60 -17.04
CA VAL A 48 9.78 -15.47 -18.21
C VAL A 48 11.27 -15.62 -18.48
N ILE A 49 11.74 -16.85 -18.63
CA ILE A 49 13.12 -17.18 -18.99
C ILE A 49 13.15 -17.52 -20.47
N LEU A 50 13.85 -16.71 -21.27
CA LEU A 50 14.18 -17.02 -22.66
C LEU A 50 15.57 -17.63 -22.72
N TYR A 51 15.67 -18.87 -23.17
CA TYR A 51 16.93 -19.61 -23.21
C TYR A 51 17.31 -19.92 -24.66
N PHE A 52 18.22 -19.13 -25.22
CA PHE A 52 18.75 -19.32 -26.56
C PHE A 52 19.88 -20.35 -26.52
N PHE A 53 19.77 -21.41 -27.32
CA PHE A 53 20.70 -22.54 -27.25
C PHE A 53 21.08 -23.12 -28.61
N LYS A 54 22.16 -23.92 -28.63
CA LYS A 54 22.54 -24.78 -29.75
C LYS A 54 22.79 -26.20 -29.26
N HIS A 55 22.26 -27.19 -29.96
CA HIS A 55 22.36 -28.60 -29.56
C HIS A 55 23.81 -29.12 -29.48
N LYS A 56 24.75 -28.56 -30.25
CA LYS A 56 26.17 -28.95 -30.19
C LYS A 56 26.98 -28.26 -29.09
N SER A 57 26.39 -27.30 -28.37
CA SER A 57 27.08 -26.57 -27.31
C SER A 57 26.93 -27.29 -25.97
N LYS A 58 28.05 -27.80 -25.42
CA LYS A 58 28.07 -28.41 -24.08
C LYS A 58 27.53 -27.48 -22.99
N SER A 59 27.76 -26.17 -23.15
CA SER A 59 27.24 -25.15 -22.24
C SER A 59 25.71 -25.00 -22.36
N SER A 60 25.19 -25.10 -23.57
CA SER A 60 23.74 -25.15 -23.83
C SER A 60 23.10 -26.39 -23.21
N GLU A 61 23.72 -27.56 -23.38
CA GLU A 61 23.23 -28.82 -22.78
C GLU A 61 23.17 -28.74 -21.26
N LYS A 62 24.20 -28.19 -20.61
CA LYS A 62 24.21 -27.99 -19.15
C LYS A 62 23.10 -27.07 -18.67
N GLY A 63 22.85 -25.95 -19.36
CA GLY A 63 21.77 -25.04 -18.99
C GLY A 63 20.39 -25.64 -19.23
N LEU A 64 20.19 -26.38 -20.33
CA LEU A 64 18.97 -27.15 -20.57
C LEU A 64 18.73 -28.19 -19.49
N ALA A 65 19.77 -28.91 -19.06
CA ALA A 65 19.66 -29.89 -17.98
C ALA A 65 19.25 -29.23 -16.65
N HIS A 66 19.81 -28.06 -16.32
CA HIS A 66 19.40 -27.29 -15.14
C HIS A 66 17.93 -26.85 -15.25
N LEU A 67 17.54 -26.25 -16.37
CA LEU A 67 16.15 -25.82 -16.61
C LEU A 67 15.17 -26.99 -16.50
N LYS A 68 15.52 -28.15 -17.07
CA LYS A 68 14.73 -29.40 -16.98
C LYS A 68 14.59 -29.88 -15.54
N ALA A 69 15.69 -29.91 -14.78
CA ALA A 69 15.68 -30.36 -13.39
C ALA A 69 14.83 -29.48 -12.47
N GLN A 70 14.68 -28.19 -12.79
CA GLN A 70 13.91 -27.23 -11.99
C GLN A 70 12.54 -26.90 -12.58
N TYR A 71 12.16 -27.48 -13.72
CA TYR A 71 10.98 -27.04 -14.47
C TYR A 71 9.68 -27.11 -13.66
N ALA A 72 9.45 -28.20 -12.93
CA ALA A 72 8.27 -28.32 -12.06
C ALA A 72 8.22 -27.23 -10.97
N ALA A 73 9.39 -26.88 -10.40
CA ALA A 73 9.48 -25.82 -9.40
C ALA A 73 9.26 -24.43 -10.03
N TYR A 74 9.71 -24.21 -11.26
CA TYR A 74 9.40 -23.00 -12.04
C TYR A 74 7.90 -22.89 -12.32
N GLN A 75 7.24 -23.96 -12.75
CA GLN A 75 5.80 -23.96 -13.00
C GLN A 75 5.01 -23.66 -11.73
N ALA A 76 5.33 -24.31 -10.60
CA ALA A 76 4.71 -24.05 -9.31
C ALA A 76 4.91 -22.60 -8.85
N ALA A 77 6.04 -21.99 -9.18
CA ALA A 77 6.35 -20.59 -8.90
C ALA A 77 5.71 -19.60 -9.91
N GLY A 78 4.99 -20.07 -10.93
CA GLY A 78 4.39 -19.23 -11.97
C GLY A 78 5.39 -18.68 -13.00
N ILE A 79 6.57 -19.28 -13.10
CA ILE A 79 7.66 -18.87 -13.98
C ILE A 79 7.57 -19.67 -15.29
N SER A 80 7.64 -18.96 -16.42
CA SER A 80 7.64 -19.62 -17.74
C SER A 80 9.05 -19.75 -18.30
N VAL A 81 9.31 -20.85 -19.01
CA VAL A 81 10.58 -21.10 -19.69
C VAL A 81 10.28 -21.33 -21.18
N LEU A 82 10.96 -20.58 -22.04
CA LEU A 82 10.91 -20.74 -23.50
C LEU A 82 12.34 -20.99 -23.99
N ALA A 83 12.57 -22.14 -24.59
CA ALA A 83 13.86 -22.42 -25.23
C ALA A 83 13.78 -22.09 -26.71
N ILE A 84 14.81 -21.45 -27.24
CA ILE A 84 14.85 -20.94 -28.61
C ILE A 84 16.12 -21.46 -29.26
N SER A 85 16.00 -22.11 -30.41
CA SER A 85 17.17 -22.58 -31.17
C SER A 85 17.04 -22.24 -32.64
N LYS A 86 18.15 -21.76 -33.21
CA LYS A 86 18.34 -21.53 -34.64
C LYS A 86 18.97 -22.71 -35.38
N ASP A 87 19.11 -23.85 -34.70
CA ASP A 87 19.65 -25.06 -35.32
C ASP A 87 18.74 -25.49 -36.49
N ASP A 88 19.34 -26.21 -37.45
CA ASP A 88 18.56 -26.82 -38.54
C ASP A 88 17.37 -27.63 -37.95
N PRO A 89 16.13 -27.42 -38.46
CA PRO A 89 14.95 -28.04 -37.89
C PRO A 89 15.03 -29.57 -37.78
N LYS A 90 15.63 -30.25 -38.75
CA LYS A 90 15.74 -31.72 -38.74
C LYS A 90 16.73 -32.17 -37.67
N MET A 91 17.87 -31.49 -37.57
CA MET A 91 18.88 -31.79 -36.55
C MET A 91 18.33 -31.53 -35.14
N LEU A 92 17.56 -30.46 -34.97
CA LEU A 92 16.92 -30.14 -33.71
C LEU A 92 15.87 -31.19 -33.33
N ASP A 93 15.04 -31.64 -34.27
CA ASP A 93 14.07 -32.72 -34.02
C ASP A 93 14.75 -34.03 -33.59
N GLN A 94 15.86 -34.40 -34.23
CA GLN A 94 16.66 -35.56 -33.83
C GLN A 94 17.24 -35.41 -32.42
N TYR A 95 17.71 -34.21 -32.07
CA TYR A 95 18.21 -33.93 -30.72
C TYR A 95 17.10 -34.03 -29.67
N LEU A 96 15.92 -33.45 -29.93
CA LEU A 96 14.78 -33.45 -29.01
C LEU A 96 14.18 -34.85 -28.82
N ALA A 97 14.19 -35.69 -29.86
CA ALA A 97 13.78 -37.09 -29.76
C ALA A 97 14.67 -37.88 -28.78
N LYS A 98 15.98 -37.59 -28.75
CA LYS A 98 16.94 -38.22 -27.84
C LYS A 98 16.98 -37.56 -26.46
N ASN A 99 16.67 -36.27 -26.39
CA ASN A 99 16.75 -35.46 -25.18
C ASN A 99 15.42 -34.72 -24.95
N PRO A 100 14.37 -35.40 -24.45
CA PRO A 100 13.08 -34.76 -24.26
C PRO A 100 13.17 -33.55 -23.32
N ILE A 101 12.65 -32.42 -23.78
CA ILE A 101 12.60 -31.15 -23.04
C ILE A 101 11.14 -30.90 -22.61
N PRO A 102 10.86 -30.68 -21.31
CA PRO A 102 9.48 -30.60 -20.81
C PRO A 102 8.82 -29.23 -21.02
N PHE A 103 9.53 -28.25 -21.58
CA PHE A 103 9.05 -26.89 -21.86
C PHE A 103 9.10 -26.58 -23.36
N PRO A 104 8.36 -25.56 -23.82
CA PRO A 104 8.32 -25.19 -25.23
C PRO A 104 9.70 -24.91 -25.83
N VAL A 105 9.98 -25.53 -26.98
CA VAL A 105 11.16 -25.29 -27.82
C VAL A 105 10.70 -24.65 -29.11
N ILE A 106 11.11 -23.41 -29.33
CA ILE A 106 10.82 -22.62 -30.53
C ILE A 106 11.92 -22.86 -31.55
N LYS A 107 11.53 -23.37 -32.72
CA LYS A 107 12.38 -23.48 -33.91
C LYS A 107 12.45 -22.10 -34.56
N ASP A 108 13.55 -21.40 -34.36
CA ASP A 108 13.75 -20.05 -34.86
C ASP A 108 14.34 -20.08 -36.27
N ASP A 109 13.68 -19.39 -37.22
CA ASP A 109 14.18 -19.18 -38.58
C ASP A 109 15.34 -18.16 -38.65
N GLY A 110 15.72 -17.62 -37.49
CA GLY A 110 16.79 -16.66 -37.28
C GLY A 110 16.28 -15.25 -36.99
N LYS A 111 14.99 -14.96 -37.22
CA LYS A 111 14.41 -13.64 -36.94
C LYS A 111 14.33 -13.34 -35.46
N ILE A 112 13.96 -14.31 -34.61
CA ILE A 112 13.88 -14.09 -33.16
C ILE A 112 15.28 -13.84 -32.63
N SER A 113 16.24 -14.70 -32.95
CA SER A 113 17.65 -14.54 -32.59
C SER A 113 18.22 -13.19 -33.04
N LYS A 114 17.83 -12.69 -34.23
CA LYS A 114 18.26 -11.37 -34.73
C LYS A 114 17.70 -10.24 -33.90
N ASN A 115 16.39 -10.22 -33.66
CA ASN A 115 15.74 -9.17 -32.88
C ASN A 115 16.27 -9.08 -31.43
N TYR A 116 16.78 -10.18 -30.90
CA TYR A 116 17.38 -10.26 -29.57
C TYR A 116 18.91 -10.09 -29.56
N GLY A 117 19.56 -9.85 -30.71
CA GLY A 117 21.03 -9.76 -30.80
C GLY A 117 21.76 -11.08 -30.51
N VAL A 118 21.07 -12.21 -30.49
CA VAL A 118 21.66 -13.54 -30.17
C VAL A 118 22.10 -14.23 -31.45
N GLN A 119 23.15 -13.70 -32.08
CA GLN A 119 23.65 -14.28 -33.33
C GLN A 119 24.76 -15.32 -33.15
N VAL A 120 25.67 -15.06 -32.21
CA VAL A 120 26.95 -15.79 -32.11
C VAL A 120 27.13 -16.53 -30.79
N ILE A 121 26.77 -15.91 -29.66
CA ILE A 121 27.06 -16.43 -28.32
C ILE A 121 25.94 -17.36 -27.87
N PHE A 122 26.28 -18.61 -27.53
CA PHE A 122 25.34 -19.61 -27.01
C PHE A 122 25.93 -20.38 -25.81
N PRO A 123 25.15 -20.61 -24.75
CA PRO A 123 23.78 -20.12 -24.57
C PRO A 123 23.73 -18.62 -24.29
N THR A 124 22.62 -17.98 -24.62
CA THR A 124 22.27 -16.65 -24.12
C THR A 124 20.93 -16.74 -23.42
N THR A 125 20.84 -16.19 -22.22
CA THR A 125 19.61 -16.23 -21.41
C THR A 125 19.13 -14.81 -21.15
N TYR A 126 17.86 -14.55 -21.43
CA TYR A 126 17.17 -13.36 -20.96
C TYR A 126 16.18 -13.73 -19.87
N VAL A 127 16.20 -12.99 -18.77
CA VAL A 127 15.15 -13.05 -17.74
C VAL A 127 14.28 -11.84 -17.91
N LEU A 128 13.01 -12.06 -18.24
CA LEU A 128 12.00 -11.03 -18.39
C LEU A 128 11.19 -10.92 -17.10
N GLY A 129 11.05 -9.70 -16.60
CA GLY A 129 10.16 -9.40 -15.48
C GLY A 129 8.76 -8.98 -15.93
N PRO A 130 7.94 -8.47 -15.00
CA PRO A 130 6.58 -8.01 -15.28
C PRO A 130 6.53 -6.99 -16.42
N GLY A 131 5.56 -7.16 -17.32
CA GLY A 131 5.42 -6.29 -18.51
C GLY A 131 6.43 -6.57 -19.62
N GLY A 132 7.11 -7.73 -19.60
CA GLY A 132 7.98 -8.18 -20.69
C GLY A 132 9.32 -7.44 -20.78
N ARG A 133 9.74 -6.71 -19.73
CA ARG A 133 11.02 -6.00 -19.72
C ARG A 133 12.17 -6.92 -19.35
N ILE A 134 13.30 -6.77 -20.03
CA ILE A 134 14.53 -7.51 -19.74
C ILE A 134 15.09 -7.05 -18.40
N THR A 135 15.18 -7.98 -17.45
CA THR A 135 15.79 -7.75 -16.13
C THR A 135 17.23 -8.21 -16.08
N ASP A 136 17.57 -9.26 -16.84
CA ASP A 136 18.91 -9.80 -16.93
C ASP A 136 19.17 -10.33 -18.34
N ALA A 137 20.39 -10.12 -18.83
CA ALA A 137 20.94 -10.70 -20.05
C ALA A 137 22.25 -11.41 -19.69
N LEU A 138 22.34 -12.70 -20.01
CA LEU A 138 23.44 -13.56 -19.59
C LEU A 138 23.98 -14.32 -20.80
N GLU A 139 25.20 -13.98 -21.22
CA GLU A 139 25.81 -14.52 -22.43
C GLU A 139 26.94 -15.51 -22.11
N GLY A 140 26.91 -16.67 -22.76
CA GLY A 140 27.95 -17.69 -22.68
C GLY A 140 27.72 -18.77 -21.61
N GLY A 141 28.69 -19.68 -21.50
CA GLY A 141 28.66 -20.82 -20.57
C GLY A 141 29.58 -20.67 -19.35
N GLY A 142 29.68 -21.73 -18.53
CA GLY A 142 30.63 -21.82 -17.42
C GLY A 142 30.25 -20.89 -16.25
N PRO A 143 31.03 -19.83 -15.94
CA PRO A 143 30.69 -18.86 -14.90
C PRO A 143 29.31 -18.22 -15.11
N THR A 144 28.94 -17.92 -16.35
CA THR A 144 27.62 -17.37 -16.69
C THR A 144 26.50 -18.34 -16.36
N SER A 145 26.72 -19.65 -16.51
CA SER A 145 25.71 -20.67 -16.14
C SER A 145 25.48 -20.72 -14.63
N LYS A 146 26.51 -20.50 -13.81
CA LYS A 146 26.35 -20.36 -12.35
C LYS A 146 25.63 -19.07 -11.98
N LYS A 147 26.03 -17.95 -12.62
CA LYS A 147 25.38 -16.65 -12.47
C LYS A 147 23.90 -16.71 -12.85
N PHE A 148 23.52 -17.50 -13.85
CA PHE A 148 22.13 -17.73 -14.21
C PHE A 148 21.31 -18.30 -13.05
N ILE A 149 21.83 -19.32 -12.36
CA ILE A 149 21.13 -19.95 -11.23
C ILE A 149 20.95 -18.94 -10.09
N THR A 150 22.00 -18.20 -9.73
CA THR A 150 21.92 -17.20 -8.66
C THR A 150 21.04 -16.00 -9.05
N THR A 151 21.05 -15.57 -10.31
CA THR A 151 20.13 -14.55 -10.83
C THR A 151 18.68 -15.00 -10.71
N VAL A 152 18.33 -16.21 -11.17
CA VAL A 152 16.96 -16.73 -11.05
C VAL A 152 16.56 -16.92 -9.58
N ALA A 153 17.48 -17.37 -8.72
CA ALA A 153 17.26 -17.45 -7.28
C ALA A 153 16.95 -16.07 -6.67
N GLN A 154 17.71 -15.04 -7.06
CA GLN A 154 17.48 -13.67 -6.62
C GLN A 154 16.13 -13.13 -7.11
N ARG A 155 15.75 -13.35 -8.37
CA ARG A 155 14.43 -12.94 -8.89
C ARG A 155 13.30 -13.69 -8.21
N SER A 156 13.48 -14.98 -7.97
CA SER A 156 12.53 -15.81 -7.20
C SER A 156 12.34 -15.27 -5.78
N LEU A 157 13.42 -14.84 -5.12
CA LEU A 157 13.35 -14.20 -3.80
C LEU A 157 12.68 -12.82 -3.84
N GLN A 158 12.78 -12.08 -4.93
CA GLN A 158 12.06 -10.83 -5.12
C GLN A 158 10.55 -11.08 -5.33
N LEU A 159 10.20 -12.15 -6.06
CA LEU A 159 8.84 -12.67 -6.25
C LEU A 159 8.24 -13.41 -5.03
N LYS A 160 8.93 -13.41 -3.88
CA LYS A 160 8.55 -14.16 -2.68
C LYS A 160 8.37 -15.67 -2.90
N LYS A 161 9.01 -16.24 -3.92
CA LYS A 161 9.06 -17.69 -4.19
C LYS A 161 10.23 -18.29 -3.40
N ASN A 162 10.10 -18.24 -2.07
CA ASN A 162 11.18 -18.58 -1.13
C ASN A 162 11.68 -20.01 -1.31
N ASP A 163 10.80 -21.00 -1.42
CA ASP A 163 11.19 -22.40 -1.58
C ASP A 163 12.06 -22.63 -2.83
N LEU A 164 11.69 -21.99 -3.94
CA LEU A 164 12.46 -22.04 -5.18
C LEU A 164 13.82 -21.33 -5.00
N ALA A 165 13.82 -20.14 -4.41
CA ALA A 165 15.05 -19.39 -4.16
C ALA A 165 16.02 -20.18 -3.25
N GLU A 166 15.53 -20.75 -2.15
CA GLU A 166 16.31 -21.59 -1.23
C GLU A 166 16.86 -22.82 -1.96
N LYS A 167 16.04 -23.52 -2.75
CA LYS A 167 16.49 -24.67 -3.55
C LYS A 167 17.60 -24.30 -4.56
N LEU A 168 17.49 -23.16 -5.23
CA LEU A 168 18.49 -22.71 -6.19
C LEU A 168 19.79 -22.28 -5.50
N TYR A 169 19.72 -21.51 -4.41
CA TYR A 169 20.92 -21.12 -3.65
C TYR A 169 21.62 -22.33 -3.04
N THR A 170 20.88 -23.27 -2.45
CA THR A 170 21.46 -24.49 -1.88
C THR A 170 22.10 -25.38 -2.95
N THR A 171 21.57 -25.40 -4.17
CA THR A 171 22.20 -26.10 -5.30
C THR A 171 23.57 -25.50 -5.61
N VAL A 172 23.69 -24.17 -5.66
CA VAL A 172 24.98 -23.49 -5.87
C VAL A 172 25.95 -23.76 -4.71
N LEU A 173 25.46 -23.74 -3.46
CA LEU A 173 26.29 -23.97 -2.27
C LEU A 173 26.76 -25.42 -2.12
N LYS A 174 26.04 -26.40 -2.67
CA LYS A 174 26.52 -27.80 -2.74
C LYS A 174 27.75 -27.94 -3.63
N GLU A 175 27.80 -27.21 -4.74
CA GLU A 175 28.96 -27.20 -5.64
C GLU A 175 30.10 -26.33 -5.10
N ASN A 176 29.76 -25.18 -4.50
CA ASN A 176 30.73 -24.25 -3.92
C ASN A 176 30.21 -23.71 -2.57
N PRO A 177 30.60 -24.33 -1.44
CA PRO A 177 30.15 -23.89 -0.11
C PRO A 177 30.58 -22.47 0.26
N LYS A 178 31.58 -21.89 -0.42
CA LYS A 178 32.08 -20.52 -0.20
C LYS A 178 31.53 -19.51 -1.21
N ASP A 179 30.50 -19.86 -2.00
CA ASP A 179 29.88 -18.92 -2.94
C ASP A 179 29.20 -17.78 -2.19
N GLY A 180 29.81 -16.59 -2.24
CA GLY A 180 29.36 -15.44 -1.47
C GLY A 180 27.99 -14.92 -1.88
N VAL A 181 27.65 -14.99 -3.17
CA VAL A 181 26.36 -14.53 -3.70
C VAL A 181 25.25 -15.44 -3.21
N ALA A 182 25.45 -16.76 -3.29
CA ALA A 182 24.46 -17.72 -2.82
C ALA A 182 24.29 -17.71 -1.29
N GLN A 183 25.38 -17.57 -0.53
CA GLN A 183 25.29 -17.39 0.93
C GLN A 183 24.56 -16.09 1.30
N ALA A 184 24.88 -14.98 0.64
CA ALA A 184 24.21 -13.70 0.90
C ALA A 184 22.73 -13.77 0.52
N GLY A 185 22.40 -14.41 -0.61
CA GLY A 185 21.03 -14.65 -1.05
C GLY A 185 20.22 -15.47 -0.06
N LEU A 186 20.81 -16.52 0.53
CA LEU A 186 20.17 -17.34 1.55
C LEU A 186 20.00 -16.59 2.88
N GLY A 187 21.01 -15.80 3.28
CA GLY A 187 20.90 -14.92 4.45
C GLY A 187 19.78 -13.88 4.29
N GLN A 188 19.64 -13.30 3.10
CA GLN A 188 18.54 -12.38 2.77
C GLN A 188 17.17 -13.08 2.76
N LEU A 189 17.10 -14.32 2.30
CA LEU A 189 15.89 -15.14 2.38
C LEU A 189 15.45 -15.34 3.83
N TYR A 190 16.36 -15.77 4.71
CA TYR A 190 16.08 -15.92 6.13
C TYR A 190 15.68 -14.60 6.79
N LEU A 191 16.32 -13.49 6.42
CA LEU A 191 15.95 -12.16 6.90
C LEU A 191 14.52 -11.79 6.52
N LYS A 192 14.11 -12.02 5.25
CA LYS A 192 12.76 -11.70 4.78
C LYS A 192 11.67 -12.51 5.46
N GLU A 193 11.99 -13.72 5.91
CA GLU A 193 11.05 -14.59 6.65
C GLU A 193 11.08 -14.35 8.16
N GLY A 194 11.82 -13.34 8.64
CA GLY A 194 11.95 -13.07 10.07
C GLY A 194 12.81 -14.09 10.83
N ARG A 195 13.50 -14.99 10.12
CA ARG A 195 14.36 -16.04 10.69
C ARG A 195 15.73 -15.47 11.06
N TYR A 196 15.75 -14.49 11.97
CA TYR A 196 16.92 -13.65 12.25
C TYR A 196 18.15 -14.44 12.68
N ASP A 197 18.02 -15.45 13.53
CA ASP A 197 19.16 -16.24 14.02
C ASP A 197 19.87 -16.99 12.87
N ARG A 198 19.08 -17.54 11.93
CA ARG A 198 19.62 -18.20 10.74
C ARG A 198 20.25 -17.22 9.77
N ALA A 199 19.64 -16.05 9.59
CA ALA A 199 20.18 -14.98 8.78
C ALA A 199 21.54 -14.51 9.35
N GLU A 200 21.60 -14.26 10.65
CA GLU A 200 22.79 -13.82 11.37
C GLU A 200 23.92 -14.85 11.26
N ALA A 201 23.63 -16.13 11.52
CA ALA A 201 24.61 -17.21 11.34
C ALA A 201 25.13 -17.31 9.91
N THR A 202 24.29 -17.02 8.91
CA THR A 202 24.68 -17.05 7.49
C THR A 202 25.57 -15.87 7.13
N PHE A 203 25.20 -14.64 7.53
CA PHE A 203 26.01 -13.45 7.28
C PHE A 203 27.32 -13.46 8.08
N ALA A 204 27.34 -14.00 9.30
CA ALA A 204 28.56 -14.15 10.09
C ALA A 204 29.59 -15.08 9.42
N LYS A 205 29.15 -16.07 8.64
CA LYS A 205 30.06 -16.89 7.81
C LYS A 205 30.70 -16.05 6.70
N LEU A 206 29.93 -15.18 6.05
CA LEU A 206 30.43 -14.27 5.02
C LEU A 206 31.47 -13.29 5.56
N VAL A 207 31.26 -12.75 6.77
CA VAL A 207 32.21 -11.82 7.42
C VAL A 207 33.61 -12.44 7.59
N LYS A 208 33.71 -13.77 7.70
CA LYS A 208 34.99 -14.50 7.84
C LYS A 208 35.71 -14.71 6.50
N LEU A 209 35.07 -14.39 5.38
CA LEU A 209 35.69 -14.46 4.05
C LEU A 209 36.44 -13.16 3.74
N SER A 210 37.15 -13.11 2.61
CA SER A 210 37.80 -11.88 2.14
C SER A 210 36.78 -10.95 1.48
N ALA A 211 37.17 -9.71 1.20
CA ALA A 211 36.36 -8.83 0.36
C ALA A 211 36.29 -9.40 -1.08
N PRO A 212 35.15 -9.30 -1.78
CA PRO A 212 33.94 -8.53 -1.43
C PRO A 212 32.92 -9.24 -0.51
N GLU A 213 33.07 -10.53 -0.23
CA GLU A 213 32.12 -11.34 0.54
C GLU A 213 31.97 -10.88 1.99
N ALA A 214 33.08 -10.49 2.63
CA ALA A 214 33.07 -9.93 3.98
C ALA A 214 32.08 -8.76 4.10
N ILE A 215 32.02 -7.91 3.08
CA ILE A 215 31.17 -6.71 3.05
C ILE A 215 29.70 -7.12 2.89
N LEU A 216 29.39 -8.10 2.05
CA LEU A 216 28.04 -8.67 1.96
C LEU A 216 27.55 -9.19 3.31
N GLY A 217 28.44 -9.84 4.08
CA GLY A 217 28.16 -10.27 5.44
C GLY A 217 27.82 -9.09 6.36
N LYS A 218 28.68 -8.06 6.41
CA LYS A 218 28.47 -6.89 7.27
C LYS A 218 27.17 -6.14 6.90
N GLU A 219 26.90 -5.94 5.61
CA GLU A 219 25.66 -5.32 5.16
C GLU A 219 24.42 -6.13 5.58
N GLY A 220 24.48 -7.46 5.49
CA GLY A 220 23.41 -8.34 5.95
C GLY A 220 23.16 -8.23 7.46
N LEU A 221 24.22 -8.16 8.27
CA LEU A 221 24.12 -7.95 9.71
C LEU A 221 23.51 -6.57 10.04
N ALA A 222 23.93 -5.51 9.36
CA ALA A 222 23.32 -4.19 9.51
C ALA A 222 21.83 -4.21 9.11
N ALA A 223 21.46 -4.92 8.05
CA ALA A 223 20.07 -5.07 7.63
C ALA A 223 19.22 -5.84 8.67
N ILE A 224 19.78 -6.84 9.36
CA ILE A 224 19.12 -7.50 10.50
C ILE A 224 18.84 -6.48 11.62
N HIS A 225 19.83 -5.69 12.02
CA HIS A 225 19.65 -4.68 13.06
C HIS A 225 18.62 -3.62 12.67
N LEU A 226 18.59 -3.19 11.41
CA LEU A 226 17.53 -2.31 10.90
C LEU A 226 16.14 -2.94 11.04
N LYS A 227 15.98 -4.22 10.69
CA LYS A 227 14.71 -4.95 10.83
C LYS A 227 14.30 -5.13 12.30
N LYS A 228 15.25 -5.26 13.22
CA LYS A 228 15.03 -5.29 14.68
C LYS A 228 14.77 -3.89 15.28
N GLY A 229 14.89 -2.81 14.50
CA GLY A 229 14.78 -1.43 14.99
C GLY A 229 16.02 -0.92 15.74
N GLU A 230 17.11 -1.68 15.75
CA GLU A 230 18.37 -1.36 16.44
C GLU A 230 19.25 -0.43 15.59
N MET A 231 18.73 0.76 15.28
CA MET A 231 19.36 1.70 14.33
C MET A 231 20.81 2.06 14.70
N THR A 232 21.12 2.24 15.99
CA THR A 232 22.48 2.56 16.45
C THR A 232 23.48 1.47 16.08
N LYS A 233 23.10 0.19 16.21
CA LYS A 233 23.96 -0.94 15.84
C LYS A 233 24.15 -1.01 14.32
N ALA A 234 23.08 -0.78 13.55
CA ALA A 234 23.16 -0.74 12.10
C ALA A 234 24.08 0.39 11.60
N VAL A 235 24.00 1.58 12.21
CA VAL A 235 24.89 2.72 11.88
C VAL A 235 26.35 2.39 12.22
N ALA A 236 26.63 1.79 13.37
CA ALA A 236 27.99 1.41 13.74
C ALA A 236 28.63 0.44 12.71
N ILE A 237 27.86 -0.54 12.23
CA ILE A 237 28.33 -1.46 11.18
C ILE A 237 28.53 -0.71 9.85
N ALA A 238 27.63 0.21 9.50
CA ALA A 238 27.77 1.03 8.29
C ALA A 238 29.02 1.92 8.34
N GLU A 239 29.34 2.50 9.48
CA GLU A 239 30.57 3.28 9.69
C GLU A 239 31.83 2.41 9.57
N GLU A 240 31.78 1.17 10.03
CA GLU A 240 32.86 0.20 9.83
C GLU A 240 33.07 -0.12 8.34
N ILE A 241 31.98 -0.38 7.61
CA ILE A 241 32.02 -0.58 6.15
C ILE A 241 32.62 0.66 5.48
N GLN A 242 32.20 1.86 5.88
CA GLN A 242 32.63 3.13 5.28
C GLN A 242 34.15 3.33 5.34
N LYS A 243 34.80 2.93 6.45
CA LYS A 243 36.27 3.02 6.60
C LYS A 243 37.02 2.25 5.51
N SER A 244 36.50 1.08 5.13
CA SER A 244 37.09 0.21 4.11
C SER A 244 36.54 0.44 2.69
N HIS A 245 35.30 0.91 2.57
CA HIS A 245 34.56 1.07 1.31
C HIS A 245 33.79 2.39 1.31
N PRO A 246 34.47 3.54 1.15
CA PRO A 246 33.84 4.85 1.23
C PRO A 246 32.82 5.13 0.11
N GLN A 247 32.82 4.32 -0.96
CA GLN A 247 31.86 4.41 -2.08
C GLN A 247 30.70 3.39 -1.98
N SER A 248 30.49 2.80 -0.80
CA SER A 248 29.38 1.87 -0.58
C SER A 248 28.05 2.61 -0.47
N GLY A 249 27.14 2.38 -1.42
CA GLY A 249 25.80 2.94 -1.36
C GLY A 249 24.98 2.44 -0.17
N PHE A 250 25.28 1.25 0.35
CA PHE A 250 24.62 0.72 1.55
C PHE A 250 24.80 1.65 2.76
N VAL A 251 26.00 2.20 2.94
CA VAL A 251 26.29 3.09 4.08
C VAL A 251 25.39 4.33 4.03
N HIS A 252 25.29 4.94 2.85
CA HIS A 252 24.45 6.09 2.62
C HIS A 252 22.96 5.76 2.75
N LEU A 253 22.53 4.57 2.31
CA LEU A 253 21.17 4.09 2.50
C LEU A 253 20.80 3.97 3.99
N VAL A 254 21.69 3.38 4.81
CA VAL A 254 21.48 3.29 6.26
C VAL A 254 21.35 4.67 6.90
N LYS A 255 22.25 5.60 6.56
CA LYS A 255 22.20 6.98 7.08
C LYS A 255 20.93 7.70 6.66
N ALA A 256 20.55 7.60 5.39
CA ALA A 256 19.34 8.22 4.86
C ALA A 256 18.08 7.71 5.57
N ASN A 257 17.96 6.40 5.79
CA ASN A 257 16.85 5.80 6.53
C ASN A 257 16.76 6.34 7.96
N VAL A 258 17.90 6.50 8.65
CA VAL A 258 17.94 7.06 10.00
C VAL A 258 17.53 8.53 10.01
N LEU A 259 18.02 9.34 9.07
CA LEU A 259 17.63 10.75 8.95
C LEU A 259 16.13 10.90 8.64
N ALA A 260 15.61 10.10 7.71
CA ALA A 260 14.19 10.05 7.38
C ALA A 260 13.33 9.66 8.59
N SER A 261 13.78 8.70 9.40
CA SER A 261 13.07 8.31 10.64
C SER A 261 13.03 9.42 11.70
N ARG A 262 13.97 10.36 11.66
CA ARG A 262 14.02 11.56 12.53
C ARG A 262 13.26 12.75 11.95
N GLY A 263 12.69 12.61 10.75
CA GLY A 263 11.99 13.69 10.04
C GLY A 263 12.90 14.65 9.27
N ASP A 264 14.21 14.40 9.22
CA ASP A 264 15.15 15.19 8.41
C ASP A 264 15.10 14.71 6.95
N GLN A 265 14.12 15.23 6.20
CA GLN A 265 13.92 14.86 4.79
C GLN A 265 15.03 15.38 3.87
N ASP A 266 15.60 16.57 4.12
CA ASP A 266 16.64 17.14 3.26
C ASP A 266 17.98 16.40 3.45
N GLY A 267 18.34 16.08 4.70
CA GLY A 267 19.47 15.22 5.00
C GLY A 267 19.28 13.81 4.42
N ALA A 268 18.07 13.25 4.53
CA ALA A 268 17.76 11.95 3.94
C ALA A 268 17.89 11.95 2.41
N LEU A 269 17.33 12.95 1.72
CA LEU A 269 17.46 13.10 0.26
C LEU A 269 18.93 13.14 -0.17
N THR A 270 19.75 13.91 0.54
CA THR A 270 21.20 14.03 0.26
C THR A 270 21.88 12.66 0.33
N GLU A 271 21.61 11.89 1.39
CA GLU A 271 22.21 10.57 1.58
C GLU A 271 21.63 9.52 0.61
N TYR A 272 20.33 9.56 0.28
CA TYR A 272 19.78 8.66 -0.75
C TYR A 272 20.40 8.91 -2.13
N ASN A 273 20.62 10.17 -2.51
CA ASN A 273 21.29 10.51 -3.77
C ASN A 273 22.73 9.98 -3.79
N ARG A 274 23.47 10.10 -2.67
CA ARG A 274 24.80 9.46 -2.54
C ARG A 274 24.73 7.94 -2.65
N ALA A 275 23.67 7.32 -2.13
CA ALA A 275 23.46 5.88 -2.29
C ALA A 275 23.21 5.49 -3.76
N ILE A 276 22.48 6.32 -4.52
CA ILE A 276 22.23 6.12 -5.95
C ILE A 276 23.50 6.27 -6.78
N GLU A 277 24.29 7.31 -6.50
CA GLU A 277 25.53 7.66 -7.21
C GLU A 277 26.72 6.76 -6.84
N GLY A 278 26.63 6.05 -5.71
CA GLY A 278 27.68 5.15 -5.23
C GLY A 278 28.12 4.11 -6.26
N LYS A 279 29.43 4.01 -6.49
CA LYS A 279 30.00 3.07 -7.47
C LYS A 279 29.85 1.61 -7.06
N LEU A 280 29.73 1.33 -5.76
CA LEU A 280 29.54 -0.02 -5.22
C LEU A 280 28.07 -0.34 -4.92
N SER A 281 27.14 0.52 -5.35
CA SER A 281 25.71 0.35 -5.08
C SER A 281 25.11 -0.77 -5.92
N ARG A 282 24.48 -1.73 -5.24
CA ARG A 282 23.75 -2.84 -5.87
C ARG A 282 22.35 -2.41 -6.30
N ASP A 283 21.79 -3.09 -7.30
CA ASP A 283 20.46 -2.78 -7.86
C ASP A 283 19.37 -2.60 -6.80
N TRP A 284 19.32 -3.47 -5.79
CA TRP A 284 18.30 -3.37 -4.74
C TRP A 284 18.49 -2.13 -3.85
N GLN A 285 19.73 -1.69 -3.62
CA GLN A 285 20.04 -0.49 -2.84
C GLN A 285 19.63 0.76 -3.60
N LYS A 286 19.91 0.78 -4.92
CA LYS A 286 19.46 1.84 -5.82
C LYS A 286 17.93 1.87 -5.92
N ALA A 287 17.29 0.71 -6.05
CA ALA A 287 15.83 0.61 -6.10
C ALA A 287 15.18 1.22 -4.84
N GLU A 288 15.70 0.86 -3.66
CA GLU A 288 15.23 1.41 -2.39
C GLU A 288 15.45 2.92 -2.31
N ALA A 289 16.66 3.40 -2.62
CA ALA A 289 16.96 4.83 -2.58
C ALA A 289 16.08 5.62 -3.56
N TYR A 290 15.92 5.17 -4.81
CA TYR A 290 15.02 5.80 -5.77
C TYR A 290 13.55 5.81 -5.29
N ASN A 291 13.07 4.72 -4.68
CA ASN A 291 11.73 4.65 -4.11
C ASN A 291 11.53 5.70 -3.01
N GLN A 292 12.49 5.81 -2.09
CA GLN A 292 12.40 6.77 -0.99
C GLN A 292 12.53 8.22 -1.46
N VAL A 293 13.39 8.51 -2.44
CA VAL A 293 13.48 9.85 -3.06
C VAL A 293 12.18 10.20 -3.77
N GLY A 294 11.61 9.26 -4.53
CA GLY A 294 10.30 9.44 -5.18
C GLY A 294 9.19 9.75 -4.19
N ARG A 295 9.19 9.09 -3.03
CA ARG A 295 8.23 9.33 -1.95
C ARG A 295 8.38 10.71 -1.33
N ILE A 296 9.62 11.14 -1.06
CA ILE A 296 9.86 12.48 -0.52
C ILE A 296 9.38 13.56 -1.51
N HIS A 297 9.66 13.40 -2.81
CA HIS A 297 9.15 14.32 -3.84
C HIS A 297 7.61 14.30 -3.91
N SER A 298 6.97 13.12 -3.86
CA SER A 298 5.52 12.97 -3.85
C SER A 298 4.87 13.63 -2.62
N GLU A 299 5.48 13.51 -1.45
CA GLU A 299 5.07 14.19 -0.21
C GLU A 299 5.22 15.73 -0.30
N ARG A 300 6.17 16.22 -1.10
CA ARG A 300 6.39 17.65 -1.39
C ARG A 300 5.50 18.20 -2.51
N GLY A 301 4.72 17.35 -3.18
CA GLY A 301 3.93 17.74 -4.36
C GLY A 301 4.74 17.86 -5.66
N GLU A 302 5.99 17.43 -5.66
CA GLU A 302 6.92 17.45 -6.80
C GLU A 302 6.68 16.21 -7.67
N PHE A 303 5.48 16.11 -8.27
CA PHE A 303 4.97 14.87 -8.86
C PHE A 303 5.77 14.39 -10.08
N GLU A 304 6.33 15.29 -10.90
CA GLU A 304 7.15 14.90 -12.05
C GLU A 304 8.47 14.26 -11.62
N GLN A 305 9.12 14.84 -10.61
CA GLN A 305 10.33 14.29 -10.00
C GLN A 305 10.02 12.96 -9.33
N ALA A 306 8.90 12.86 -8.60
CA ALA A 306 8.45 11.63 -7.96
C ALA A 306 8.27 10.50 -8.98
N GLU A 307 7.58 10.76 -10.09
CA GLU A 307 7.35 9.74 -11.14
C GLU A 307 8.66 9.28 -11.79
N SER A 308 9.57 10.22 -12.06
CA SER A 308 10.90 9.89 -12.60
C SER A 308 11.65 8.94 -11.66
N MET A 309 11.67 9.25 -10.36
CA MET A 309 12.37 8.44 -9.36
C MET A 309 11.70 7.08 -9.16
N TYR A 310 10.37 7.01 -9.10
CA TYR A 310 9.66 5.73 -9.05
C TYR A 310 9.89 4.88 -10.31
N GLN A 311 9.92 5.48 -11.49
CA GLN A 311 10.24 4.75 -12.71
C GLN A 311 11.67 4.19 -12.68
N GLN A 312 12.64 4.94 -12.15
CA GLN A 312 13.99 4.41 -11.91
C GLN A 312 14.00 3.27 -10.89
N ALA A 313 13.24 3.39 -9.80
CA ALA A 313 13.09 2.34 -8.80
C ALA A 313 12.54 1.04 -9.40
N VAL A 314 11.50 1.12 -10.24
CA VAL A 314 10.94 -0.02 -11.00
C VAL A 314 11.97 -0.62 -11.96
N ASN A 315 12.77 0.20 -12.64
CA ASN A 315 13.81 -0.30 -13.54
C ASN A 315 14.90 -1.09 -12.79
N GLN A 316 15.19 -0.72 -11.54
CA GLN A 316 16.15 -1.43 -10.70
C GLN A 316 15.57 -2.70 -10.08
N ASN A 317 14.31 -2.65 -9.61
CA ASN A 317 13.59 -3.79 -9.05
C ASN A 317 12.12 -3.81 -9.48
N PRO A 318 11.80 -4.46 -10.61
CA PRO A 318 10.42 -4.51 -11.13
C PRO A 318 9.53 -5.50 -10.36
N TYR A 319 10.10 -6.24 -9.42
CA TYR A 319 9.43 -7.26 -8.60
C TYR A 319 9.10 -6.72 -7.19
N SER A 320 9.11 -5.40 -6.98
CA SER A 320 8.69 -4.80 -5.72
C SER A 320 7.25 -4.33 -5.80
N SER A 321 6.35 -5.04 -5.11
CA SER A 321 4.95 -4.62 -4.97
C SER A 321 4.85 -3.25 -4.31
N GLU A 322 5.71 -2.95 -3.36
CA GLU A 322 5.77 -1.65 -2.68
C GLU A 322 6.03 -0.50 -3.67
N ILE A 323 7.07 -0.62 -4.51
CA ILE A 323 7.43 0.42 -5.48
C ILE A 323 6.29 0.62 -6.49
N LEU A 324 5.69 -0.47 -6.95
CA LEU A 324 4.54 -0.43 -7.86
C LEU A 324 3.32 0.24 -7.20
N THR A 325 3.03 -0.06 -5.93
CA THR A 325 1.96 0.61 -5.19
C THR A 325 2.26 2.08 -4.93
N ASN A 326 3.49 2.44 -4.59
CA ASN A 326 3.87 3.83 -4.36
C ASN A 326 3.69 4.68 -5.62
N ARG A 327 4.17 4.16 -6.76
CA ARG A 327 3.96 4.79 -8.07
C ARG A 327 2.47 4.84 -8.45
N GLY A 328 1.70 3.78 -8.15
CA GLY A 328 0.25 3.77 -8.35
C GLY A 328 -0.46 4.86 -7.55
N SER A 329 -0.06 5.06 -6.28
CA SER A 329 -0.59 6.10 -5.42
C SER A 329 -0.24 7.51 -5.91
N LEU A 330 0.95 7.70 -6.50
CA LEU A 330 1.28 8.94 -7.19
C LEU A 330 0.30 9.23 -8.34
N TYR A 331 0.00 8.23 -9.17
CA TYR A 331 -1.00 8.40 -10.25
C TYR A 331 -2.40 8.69 -9.75
N GLU A 332 -2.79 8.22 -8.56
CA GLU A 332 -4.04 8.68 -7.94
C GLU A 332 -3.99 10.15 -7.58
N LYS A 333 -2.91 10.60 -6.94
CA LYS A 333 -2.71 12.02 -6.58
C LYS A 333 -2.71 12.94 -7.80
N THR A 334 -2.22 12.47 -8.95
CA THR A 334 -2.23 13.24 -10.21
C THR A 334 -3.53 13.08 -11.02
N GLY A 335 -4.54 12.38 -10.51
CA GLY A 335 -5.85 12.26 -11.15
C GLY A 335 -5.91 11.22 -12.29
N GLU A 336 -5.02 10.24 -12.30
CA GLU A 336 -4.89 9.20 -13.33
C GLU A 336 -5.23 7.78 -12.81
N PRO A 337 -6.47 7.54 -12.32
CA PRO A 337 -6.85 6.31 -11.63
C PRO A 337 -6.73 5.04 -12.48
N LYS A 338 -6.86 5.14 -13.82
CA LYS A 338 -6.66 3.99 -14.71
C LYS A 338 -5.21 3.50 -14.71
N LYS A 339 -4.24 4.42 -14.66
CA LYS A 339 -2.81 4.08 -14.54
C LYS A 339 -2.49 3.51 -13.16
N ALA A 340 -3.07 4.10 -12.11
CA ALA A 340 -2.96 3.57 -10.75
C ALA A 340 -3.46 2.12 -10.66
N LEU A 341 -4.65 1.83 -11.18
CA LEU A 341 -5.22 0.48 -11.19
C LEU A 341 -4.34 -0.52 -11.94
N ALA A 342 -3.76 -0.13 -13.07
CA ALA A 342 -2.84 -0.98 -13.83
C ALA A 342 -1.59 -1.34 -12.99
N LEU A 343 -1.01 -0.37 -12.29
CA LEU A 343 0.15 -0.60 -11.41
C LEU A 343 -0.21 -1.46 -10.19
N TYR A 344 -1.40 -1.28 -9.59
CA TYR A 344 -1.85 -2.14 -8.49
C TYR A 344 -2.09 -3.58 -8.96
N ARG A 345 -2.68 -3.78 -10.14
CA ARG A 345 -2.82 -5.11 -10.73
C ARG A 345 -1.46 -5.73 -11.02
N GLN A 346 -0.50 -4.95 -11.52
CA GLN A 346 0.87 -5.42 -11.71
C GLN A 346 1.55 -5.80 -10.38
N ALA A 347 1.33 -5.02 -9.32
CA ALA A 347 1.81 -5.35 -7.98
C ALA A 347 1.24 -6.69 -7.48
N LEU A 348 -0.04 -6.96 -7.77
CA LEU A 348 -0.71 -8.23 -7.45
C LEU A 348 -0.26 -9.40 -8.32
N THR A 349 0.19 -9.17 -9.56
CA THR A 349 0.85 -10.21 -10.36
C THR A 349 2.18 -10.63 -9.74
N VAL A 350 2.92 -9.68 -9.17
CA VAL A 350 4.21 -9.90 -8.51
C VAL A 350 4.03 -10.55 -7.14
N ASP A 351 3.10 -10.03 -6.34
CA ASP A 351 2.78 -10.49 -4.99
C ASP A 351 1.26 -10.52 -4.79
N PRO A 352 0.62 -11.68 -5.08
CA PRO A 352 -0.83 -11.85 -4.93
C PRO A 352 -1.33 -11.64 -3.50
N GLU A 353 -0.47 -11.85 -2.49
CA GLU A 353 -0.81 -11.76 -1.06
C GLU A 353 -0.57 -10.36 -0.49
N ASP A 354 -0.19 -9.38 -1.32
CA ASP A 354 -0.02 -8.00 -0.89
C ASP A 354 -1.38 -7.35 -0.55
N GLN A 355 -1.74 -7.40 0.73
CA GLN A 355 -3.00 -6.89 1.25
C GLN A 355 -3.26 -5.41 0.93
N VAL A 356 -2.23 -4.56 0.94
CA VAL A 356 -2.43 -3.13 0.62
C VAL A 356 -2.64 -2.96 -0.87
N ALA A 357 -1.91 -3.68 -1.72
CA ALA A 357 -2.15 -3.66 -3.17
C ALA A 357 -3.57 -4.16 -3.51
N GLN A 358 -4.08 -5.18 -2.82
CA GLN A 358 -5.45 -5.67 -2.99
C GLN A 358 -6.47 -4.59 -2.65
N LEU A 359 -6.31 -3.94 -1.49
CA LEU A 359 -7.23 -2.91 -1.02
C LEU A 359 -7.18 -1.65 -1.89
N LEU A 360 -5.99 -1.20 -2.29
CA LEU A 360 -5.80 -0.09 -3.24
C LEU A 360 -6.44 -0.40 -4.60
N SER A 361 -6.20 -1.61 -5.15
CA SER A 361 -6.80 -2.03 -6.41
C SER A 361 -8.32 -2.08 -6.33
N LYS A 362 -8.88 -2.65 -5.25
CA LYS A 362 -10.33 -2.75 -5.03
C LYS A 362 -10.94 -1.35 -4.92
N ARG A 363 -10.34 -0.47 -4.11
CA ARG A 363 -10.79 0.91 -3.95
C ARG A 363 -10.84 1.64 -5.28
N ILE A 364 -9.77 1.57 -6.08
CA ILE A 364 -9.73 2.31 -7.34
C ILE A 364 -10.66 1.73 -8.39
N ALA A 365 -10.85 0.41 -8.42
CA ALA A 365 -11.88 -0.20 -9.27
C ALA A 365 -13.27 0.34 -8.91
N GLN A 366 -13.62 0.35 -7.62
CA GLN A 366 -14.90 0.90 -7.15
C GLN A 366 -15.07 2.39 -7.48
N HIS A 367 -13.99 3.18 -7.36
CA HIS A 367 -14.02 4.60 -7.73
C HIS A 367 -14.19 4.82 -9.24
N LEU A 368 -13.61 3.94 -10.08
CA LEU A 368 -13.81 3.99 -11.53
C LEU A 368 -15.24 3.59 -11.91
N ASP A 369 -15.79 2.52 -11.33
CA ASP A 369 -17.19 2.12 -11.53
C ASP A 369 -18.15 3.25 -11.10
N PHE A 370 -17.83 3.94 -9.99
CA PHE A 370 -18.57 5.11 -9.53
C PHE A 370 -18.56 6.28 -10.54
N LYS A 371 -17.44 6.52 -11.23
CA LYS A 371 -17.35 7.56 -12.26
C LYS A 371 -18.22 7.26 -13.48
N GLU A 372 -18.63 6.00 -13.67
CA GLU A 372 -19.54 5.60 -14.74
C GLU A 372 -21.02 5.74 -14.32
N ASP A 373 -21.33 5.87 -13.03
CA ASP A 373 -22.68 6.13 -12.49
C ASP A 373 -23.05 7.62 -12.56
N MET A 374 -23.55 8.05 -13.73
CA MET A 374 -23.94 9.45 -14.01
C MET A 374 -24.98 10.00 -13.02
N ALA A 375 -25.96 9.19 -12.63
CA ALA A 375 -27.01 9.64 -11.71
C ALA A 375 -26.44 9.94 -10.32
N ARG A 376 -25.49 9.13 -9.85
CA ARG A 376 -24.81 9.39 -8.58
C ARG A 376 -23.83 10.55 -8.69
N GLN A 377 -23.15 10.73 -9.82
CA GLN A 377 -22.31 11.91 -10.08
C GLN A 377 -23.12 13.21 -9.94
N GLU A 378 -24.27 13.31 -10.61
CA GLU A 378 -25.11 14.51 -10.61
C GLU A 378 -25.59 14.88 -9.20
N ARG A 379 -25.97 13.86 -8.41
CA ARG A 379 -26.34 14.07 -6.99
C ARG A 379 -25.18 14.63 -6.17
N ILE A 380 -23.98 14.09 -6.35
CA ILE A 380 -22.80 14.58 -5.64
C ILE A 380 -22.42 15.98 -6.11
N ASP A 381 -22.46 16.27 -7.41
CA ASP A 381 -22.13 17.60 -7.95
C ASP A 381 -23.07 18.68 -7.40
N THR A 382 -24.37 18.38 -7.35
CA THR A 382 -25.37 19.26 -6.74
C THR A 382 -25.07 19.50 -5.27
N LEU A 383 -24.74 18.43 -4.52
CA LEU A 383 -24.38 18.54 -3.11
C LEU A 383 -23.12 19.38 -2.90
N VAL A 384 -22.07 19.11 -3.69
CA VAL A 384 -20.77 19.79 -3.61
C VAL A 384 -20.92 21.28 -3.93
N ALA A 385 -21.69 21.65 -4.97
CA ALA A 385 -21.95 23.06 -5.29
C ALA A 385 -22.57 23.80 -4.09
N GLY A 386 -23.60 23.21 -3.46
CA GLY A 386 -24.24 23.80 -2.28
C GLY A 386 -23.35 23.80 -1.02
N LEU A 387 -22.40 22.87 -0.90
CA LEU A 387 -21.39 22.88 0.17
C LEU A 387 -20.32 23.94 -0.06
N ALA A 388 -19.87 24.11 -1.30
CA ALA A 388 -18.88 25.10 -1.68
C ALA A 388 -19.41 26.54 -1.53
N GLU A 389 -20.67 26.78 -1.89
CA GLU A 389 -21.33 28.06 -1.66
C GLU A 389 -21.42 28.40 -0.16
N ARG A 390 -21.78 27.41 0.67
CA ARG A 390 -21.77 27.54 2.14
C ARG A 390 -20.37 27.84 2.67
N PHE A 391 -19.34 27.20 2.12
CA PHE A 391 -17.95 27.50 2.48
C PHE A 391 -17.58 28.94 2.16
N LYS A 392 -17.85 29.39 0.94
CA LYS A 392 -17.52 30.76 0.46
C LYS A 392 -18.28 31.84 1.24
N SER A 393 -19.51 31.57 1.64
CA SER A 393 -20.35 32.49 2.42
C SER A 393 -20.13 32.43 3.95
N GLY A 394 -19.33 31.48 4.44
CA GLY A 394 -19.13 31.26 5.88
C GLY A 394 -20.37 30.75 6.62
N GLN A 395 -21.38 30.28 5.88
CA GLN A 395 -22.62 29.78 6.47
C GLN A 395 -22.46 28.33 6.91
N ALA A 396 -22.72 28.07 8.20
CA ALA A 396 -22.82 26.71 8.70
C ALA A 396 -24.06 26.02 8.11
N ALA A 397 -24.03 24.68 8.06
CA ALA A 397 -25.22 23.93 7.67
C ALA A 397 -26.39 24.29 8.60
N PRO A 398 -27.60 24.53 8.07
CA PRO A 398 -28.76 24.84 8.89
C PRO A 398 -29.06 23.66 9.81
N VAL A 399 -29.08 23.94 11.09
CA VAL A 399 -29.33 22.96 12.13
C VAL A 399 -30.75 23.14 12.62
N ASP A 400 -31.66 22.22 12.27
CA ASP A 400 -33.01 22.21 12.85
C ASP A 400 -32.90 21.97 14.37
N ARG A 401 -33.37 22.94 15.14
CA ARG A 401 -33.38 22.93 16.62
C ARG A 401 -34.80 22.81 17.19
N SER A 402 -35.81 22.57 16.35
CA SER A 402 -37.20 22.37 16.79
C SER A 402 -37.32 21.25 17.82
N ASP A 403 -36.52 20.19 17.70
CA ASP A 403 -36.35 19.14 18.71
C ASP A 403 -34.91 19.10 19.26
N ALA A 404 -34.67 19.86 20.33
CA ALA A 404 -33.37 19.90 21.00
C ALA A 404 -33.01 18.61 21.77
N TRP A 405 -33.97 17.70 21.98
CA TRP A 405 -33.72 16.47 22.74
C TRP A 405 -33.29 15.31 21.83
N SER A 406 -33.96 15.14 20.69
CA SER A 406 -33.76 13.96 19.87
C SER A 406 -32.40 13.96 19.16
N SER A 407 -31.80 12.78 19.08
CA SER A 407 -30.54 12.54 18.41
C SER A 407 -30.66 12.83 16.92
N ARG A 408 -29.68 13.55 16.39
CA ARG A 408 -29.48 13.71 14.96
C ARG A 408 -28.70 12.52 14.38
N PRO A 409 -28.74 12.31 13.05
CA PRO A 409 -27.83 11.40 12.37
C PRO A 409 -26.37 11.62 12.81
N MET A 410 -25.68 10.54 13.16
CA MET A 410 -24.28 10.57 13.56
C MET A 410 -23.40 10.50 12.31
N THR A 411 -23.22 11.63 11.64
CA THR A 411 -22.34 11.74 10.47
C THR A 411 -20.90 12.02 10.91
N ILE A 412 -19.95 11.27 10.39
CA ILE A 412 -18.51 11.45 10.64
C ILE A 412 -17.77 11.78 9.34
N ALA A 413 -16.90 12.78 9.38
CA ALA A 413 -15.98 13.07 8.28
C ALA A 413 -14.54 12.72 8.70
N PHE A 414 -13.84 11.95 7.88
CA PHE A 414 -12.40 11.76 8.04
C PHE A 414 -11.67 12.86 7.28
N LEU A 415 -10.88 13.67 8.00
CA LEU A 415 -10.16 14.81 7.45
C LEU A 415 -8.68 14.65 7.82
N GLY A 416 -7.86 14.26 6.85
CA GLY A 416 -6.40 14.26 6.99
C GLY A 416 -5.84 13.15 7.87
N LEU A 417 -6.03 11.87 7.49
CA LEU A 417 -5.16 10.79 7.98
C LEU A 417 -3.86 10.79 7.16
N THR A 418 -2.79 11.30 7.75
CA THR A 418 -1.49 11.43 7.07
C THR A 418 -0.53 10.31 7.47
N SER A 419 0.47 10.03 6.65
CA SER A 419 1.60 9.18 7.03
C SER A 419 2.88 10.03 7.13
N LYS A 420 3.66 9.83 8.19
CA LYS A 420 4.99 10.44 8.34
C LYS A 420 6.02 9.36 8.70
N GLY A 421 7.23 9.51 8.16
CA GLY A 421 8.33 8.56 8.34
C GLY A 421 8.49 7.59 7.17
N GLY A 422 9.55 6.78 7.16
CA GLY A 422 9.85 5.83 6.07
C GLY A 422 9.71 4.36 6.45
N GLY A 423 10.42 3.49 5.73
CA GLY A 423 10.49 2.06 6.06
C GLY A 423 9.19 1.28 5.86
N LEU A 424 8.48 0.93 6.94
CA LEU A 424 7.28 0.07 6.89
C LEU A 424 6.04 0.77 6.30
N LEU A 425 6.05 2.10 6.25
CA LEU A 425 4.99 2.91 5.67
C LEU A 425 5.24 3.09 4.18
N ARG A 426 4.23 2.76 3.38
CA ARG A 426 4.19 3.05 1.94
C ARG A 426 3.08 4.04 1.60
N GLU A 427 3.16 4.68 0.44
CA GLU A 427 2.10 5.59 -0.02
C GLU A 427 0.76 4.86 -0.14
N GLY A 428 -0.35 5.58 0.06
CA GLY A 428 -1.71 5.06 0.01
C GLY A 428 -2.13 4.20 1.21
N MET A 429 -1.21 3.75 2.07
CA MET A 429 -1.53 2.91 3.23
C MET A 429 -2.42 3.61 4.26
N ALA A 430 -2.18 4.90 4.51
CA ALA A 430 -3.02 5.71 5.39
C ALA A 430 -4.46 5.80 4.88
N ASP A 431 -4.63 5.99 3.56
CA ASP A 431 -5.95 6.06 2.95
C ASP A 431 -6.72 4.73 3.04
N VAL A 432 -6.02 3.61 2.81
CA VAL A 432 -6.61 2.27 2.96
C VAL A 432 -7.05 2.06 4.40
N LEU A 433 -6.20 2.39 5.38
CA LEU A 433 -6.54 2.27 6.79
C LEU A 433 -7.77 3.12 7.15
N GLN A 434 -7.84 4.36 6.65
CA GLN A 434 -8.99 5.24 6.85
C GLN A 434 -10.29 4.61 6.32
N GLN A 435 -10.25 4.08 5.09
CA GLN A 435 -11.40 3.46 4.44
C GLN A 435 -11.88 2.22 5.20
N GLU A 436 -10.96 1.40 5.68
CA GLU A 436 -11.31 0.20 6.44
C GLU A 436 -11.89 0.56 7.81
N ILE A 437 -11.35 1.56 8.51
CA ILE A 437 -11.94 2.08 9.75
C ILE A 437 -13.35 2.64 9.48
N ALA A 438 -13.53 3.41 8.40
CA ALA A 438 -14.83 3.94 8.00
C ALA A 438 -15.84 2.83 7.72
N THR A 439 -15.41 1.76 7.04
CA THR A 439 -16.24 0.57 6.77
C THR A 439 -16.71 -0.08 8.07
N GLN A 440 -15.82 -0.22 9.05
CA GLN A 440 -16.16 -0.79 10.37
C GLN A 440 -17.13 0.11 11.15
N LEU A 441 -16.94 1.43 11.09
CA LEU A 441 -17.87 2.39 11.70
C LEU A 441 -19.26 2.29 11.06
N MET A 442 -19.36 2.21 9.73
CA MET A 442 -20.65 2.08 9.04
C MET A 442 -21.32 0.72 9.30
N ALA A 443 -20.56 -0.37 9.39
CA ALA A 443 -21.07 -1.69 9.74
C ALA A 443 -21.72 -1.72 11.13
N SER A 444 -21.28 -0.85 12.04
CA SER A 444 -21.94 -0.65 13.34
C SER A 444 -23.38 -0.16 13.21
N GLY A 445 -23.78 0.37 12.04
CA GLY A 445 -25.08 0.97 11.71
C GLY A 445 -25.50 2.13 12.61
N ARG A 446 -24.58 2.63 13.44
CA ARG A 446 -24.75 3.79 14.30
C ARG A 446 -24.30 5.07 13.61
N VAL A 447 -23.36 4.94 12.68
CA VAL A 447 -22.59 6.05 12.11
C VAL A 447 -22.75 6.02 10.60
N SER A 448 -23.00 7.19 10.01
CA SER A 448 -22.76 7.43 8.59
C SER A 448 -21.41 8.12 8.43
N VAL A 449 -20.67 7.77 7.37
CA VAL A 449 -19.39 8.44 7.06
C VAL A 449 -19.59 9.27 5.79
N VAL A 450 -19.07 10.50 5.78
CA VAL A 450 -19.05 11.34 4.59
C VAL A 450 -18.27 10.63 3.50
N GLU A 451 -18.88 10.45 2.33
CA GLU A 451 -18.24 9.80 1.19
C GLU A 451 -16.99 10.56 0.77
N ARG A 452 -15.92 9.81 0.46
CA ARG A 452 -14.61 10.40 0.13
C ARG A 452 -14.70 11.26 -1.13
N GLU A 453 -15.51 10.86 -2.09
CA GLU A 453 -15.71 11.54 -3.37
C GLU A 453 -16.36 12.92 -3.19
N ILE A 454 -17.27 13.06 -2.22
CA ILE A 454 -17.85 14.37 -1.86
C ILE A 454 -16.74 15.28 -1.34
N LEU A 455 -15.87 14.77 -0.46
CA LEU A 455 -14.76 15.53 0.10
C LEU A 455 -13.75 15.92 -1.00
N GLU A 456 -13.34 14.98 -1.86
CA GLU A 456 -12.37 15.25 -2.93
C GLU A 456 -12.88 16.28 -3.94
N LYS A 457 -14.13 16.16 -4.39
CA LYS A 457 -14.76 17.16 -5.26
C LYS A 457 -14.90 18.52 -4.58
N LEU A 458 -15.28 18.54 -3.30
CA LEU A 458 -15.37 19.77 -2.52
C LEU A 458 -14.01 20.46 -2.40
N LEU A 459 -12.94 19.73 -2.10
CA LEU A 459 -11.59 20.29 -2.03
C LEU A 459 -11.15 20.86 -3.38
N THR A 460 -11.44 20.15 -4.46
CA THR A 460 -11.15 20.62 -5.83
C THR A 460 -11.88 21.92 -6.14
N GLU A 461 -13.18 22.01 -5.85
CA GLU A 461 -13.99 23.21 -6.04
C GLU A 461 -13.52 24.39 -5.17
N LEU A 462 -13.03 24.10 -3.96
CA LEU A 462 -12.48 25.11 -3.05
C LEU A 462 -11.02 25.46 -3.35
N LYS A 463 -10.38 24.78 -4.32
CA LYS A 463 -8.94 24.90 -4.63
C LYS A 463 -8.06 24.63 -3.41
N LEU A 464 -8.51 23.70 -2.56
CA LEU A 464 -7.79 23.28 -1.37
C LEU A 464 -6.97 22.02 -1.64
N GLY A 465 -5.73 21.99 -1.15
CA GLY A 465 -4.84 20.84 -1.22
C GLY A 465 -5.12 19.81 -0.10
N SER A 466 -4.69 18.56 -0.31
CA SER A 466 -4.77 17.51 0.72
C SER A 466 -3.90 17.81 1.96
N SER A 467 -2.86 18.63 1.81
CA SER A 467 -2.03 19.12 2.92
C SER A 467 -2.77 20.13 3.82
N GLU A 468 -3.73 20.88 3.27
CA GLU A 468 -4.54 21.84 4.03
C GLU A 468 -5.59 21.12 4.89
N LEU A 469 -5.93 19.87 4.60
CA LEU A 469 -6.73 19.04 5.51
C LEU A 469 -6.01 18.73 6.82
N ALA A 470 -4.67 18.81 6.84
CA ALA A 470 -3.90 18.64 8.06
C ALA A 470 -3.93 19.89 8.95
N ASP A 471 -4.33 21.05 8.40
CA ASP A 471 -4.54 22.26 9.18
C ASP A 471 -5.82 22.13 10.04
N PRO A 472 -5.72 22.21 11.37
CA PRO A 472 -6.87 22.03 12.25
C PRO A 472 -8.01 23.02 12.00
N GLU A 473 -7.71 24.26 11.61
CA GLU A 473 -8.74 25.26 11.36
C GLU A 473 -9.54 24.94 10.10
N THR A 474 -8.84 24.56 9.03
CA THR A 474 -9.44 24.16 7.76
C THR A 474 -10.27 22.90 7.94
N ALA A 475 -9.76 21.89 8.66
CA ALA A 475 -10.52 20.69 9.00
C ALA A 475 -11.79 21.01 9.81
N LEU A 476 -11.71 21.93 10.78
CA LEU A 476 -12.88 22.37 11.56
C LEU A 476 -13.91 23.10 10.69
N LYS A 477 -13.48 24.00 9.81
CA LYS A 477 -14.36 24.72 8.86
C LYS A 477 -15.08 23.74 7.94
N LEU A 478 -14.34 22.82 7.32
CA LEU A 478 -14.90 21.77 6.47
C LEU A 478 -15.88 20.87 7.24
N GLY A 479 -15.53 20.47 8.47
CA GLY A 479 -16.41 19.70 9.35
C GLY A 479 -17.77 20.37 9.59
N LYS A 480 -17.78 21.67 9.85
CA LYS A 480 -19.02 22.47 10.03
C LYS A 480 -19.88 22.51 8.76
N ILE A 481 -19.24 22.60 7.60
CA ILE A 481 -19.91 22.74 6.30
C ILE A 481 -20.49 21.40 5.84
N LEU A 482 -19.75 20.32 6.05
CA LEU A 482 -20.20 18.94 5.80
C LEU A 482 -21.33 18.49 6.75
N ALA A 483 -21.75 19.34 7.69
CA ALA A 483 -22.68 18.98 8.77
C ALA A 483 -22.24 17.73 9.54
N ALA A 484 -20.93 17.48 9.62
CA ALA A 484 -20.39 16.33 10.32
C ALA A 484 -20.58 16.55 11.83
N ARG A 485 -21.16 15.55 12.52
CA ARG A 485 -21.31 15.61 13.97
C ARG A 485 -19.96 15.48 14.67
N LEU A 486 -19.06 14.71 14.06
CA LEU A 486 -17.68 14.51 14.47
C LEU A 486 -16.76 14.54 13.25
N ILE A 487 -15.56 15.08 13.42
CA ILE A 487 -14.46 14.91 12.48
C ILE A 487 -13.40 14.00 13.10
N VAL A 488 -12.78 13.16 12.27
CA VAL A 488 -11.66 12.29 12.66
C VAL A 488 -10.43 12.74 11.89
N THR A 489 -9.39 13.14 12.60
CA THR A 489 -8.08 13.48 12.04
C THR A 489 -7.03 12.54 12.63
N GLY A 490 -5.88 12.39 11.97
CA GLY A 490 -4.85 11.51 12.54
C GLY A 490 -3.56 11.40 11.75
N ASN A 491 -2.68 10.55 12.25
CA ASN A 491 -1.45 10.18 11.56
C ASN A 491 -1.06 8.72 11.78
N LEU A 492 -0.32 8.19 10.82
CA LEU A 492 0.49 6.99 10.97
C LEU A 492 1.95 7.41 11.04
N VAL A 493 2.64 6.95 12.08
CA VAL A 493 4.06 7.26 12.28
C VAL A 493 4.81 5.95 12.49
N GLN A 494 5.96 5.81 11.82
CA GLN A 494 6.84 4.69 12.07
C GLN A 494 7.41 4.75 13.49
N VAL A 495 7.34 3.64 14.22
CA VAL A 495 7.93 3.48 15.56
C VAL A 495 8.89 2.28 15.56
N PRO A 496 9.83 2.16 16.52
CA PRO A 496 10.69 0.98 16.60
C PRO A 496 9.86 -0.30 16.64
N GLY A 497 10.05 -1.18 15.66
CA GLY A 497 9.32 -2.45 15.56
C GLY A 497 7.87 -2.34 15.07
N GLY A 498 7.42 -1.22 14.49
CA GLY A 498 6.04 -1.13 14.01
C GLY A 498 5.60 0.22 13.43
N VAL A 499 4.28 0.40 13.38
CA VAL A 499 3.61 1.63 12.96
C VAL A 499 2.59 2.00 14.03
N ARG A 500 2.62 3.25 14.51
CA ARG A 500 1.61 3.77 15.44
C ARG A 500 0.57 4.59 14.68
N LEU A 501 -0.69 4.22 14.85
CA LEU A 501 -1.84 5.03 14.48
C LEU A 501 -2.20 5.95 15.65
N SER A 502 -2.41 7.23 15.37
CA SER A 502 -3.01 8.17 16.32
C SER A 502 -4.18 8.89 15.67
N LEU A 503 -5.35 8.84 16.30
CA LEU A 503 -6.58 9.48 15.85
C LEU A 503 -7.09 10.47 16.90
N ARG A 504 -7.63 11.60 16.44
CA ARG A 504 -8.35 12.58 17.25
C ARG A 504 -9.76 12.72 16.69
N VAL A 505 -10.74 12.58 17.58
CA VAL A 505 -12.15 12.76 17.24
C VAL A 505 -12.61 14.08 17.84
N ILE A 506 -13.04 15.01 16.99
CA ILE A 506 -13.30 16.39 17.36
C ILE A 506 -14.75 16.72 17.01
N ASP A 507 -15.42 17.45 17.89
CA ASP A 507 -16.73 18.02 17.62
C ASP A 507 -16.55 19.37 16.93
N PRO A 508 -16.89 19.51 15.63
CA PRO A 508 -16.58 20.72 14.88
C PRO A 508 -17.39 21.94 15.33
N GLU A 509 -18.54 21.75 16.00
CA GLU A 509 -19.36 22.87 16.52
C GLU A 509 -18.69 23.50 17.75
N THR A 510 -18.19 22.65 18.66
CA THR A 510 -17.64 23.08 19.96
C THR A 510 -16.12 23.13 20.01
N THR A 511 -15.44 22.69 18.94
CA THR A 511 -13.99 22.47 18.83
C THR A 511 -13.39 21.50 19.88
N ALA A 512 -14.24 20.89 20.72
CA ALA A 512 -13.80 20.00 21.77
C ALA A 512 -13.31 18.66 21.20
N VAL A 513 -12.14 18.22 21.65
CA VAL A 513 -11.65 16.86 21.42
C VAL A 513 -12.47 15.91 22.29
N LYS A 514 -13.30 15.09 21.66
CA LYS A 514 -14.19 14.15 22.36
C LYS A 514 -13.48 12.88 22.78
N MET A 515 -12.49 12.48 21.99
CA MET A 515 -11.62 11.36 22.33
C MET A 515 -10.34 11.39 21.49
N THR A 516 -9.28 10.84 22.06
CA THR A 516 -8.07 10.45 21.36
C THR A 516 -7.96 8.92 21.38
N TYR A 517 -7.39 8.37 20.31
CA TYR A 517 -7.14 6.95 20.17
C TYR A 517 -5.72 6.77 19.65
N SER A 518 -4.97 5.84 20.24
CA SER A 518 -3.67 5.46 19.73
C SER A 518 -3.51 3.96 19.84
N ASP A 519 -2.97 3.35 18.80
CA ASP A 519 -2.77 1.92 18.71
C ASP A 519 -1.57 1.62 17.82
N GLU A 520 -0.94 0.48 18.04
CA GLU A 520 0.28 0.08 17.36
C GLU A 520 0.07 -1.20 16.56
N MET A 521 0.63 -1.19 15.36
CA MET A 521 0.79 -2.35 14.50
C MET A 521 2.24 -2.81 14.59
N ASN A 522 2.43 -4.04 15.04
CA ASN A 522 3.70 -4.75 14.99
C ASN A 522 3.70 -5.72 13.79
N PRO A 523 4.82 -6.39 13.47
CA PRO A 523 4.89 -7.31 12.33
C PRO A 523 3.88 -8.47 12.38
N ASP A 524 3.40 -8.83 13.58
CA ASP A 524 2.45 -9.93 13.79
C ASP A 524 0.98 -9.49 13.64
N ARG A 525 0.73 -8.18 13.46
CA ARG A 525 -0.61 -7.61 13.31
C ARG A 525 -0.77 -6.98 11.94
N SER A 526 -1.79 -7.41 11.20
CA SER A 526 -2.08 -6.87 9.86
C SER A 526 -2.74 -5.49 9.90
N LEU A 527 -2.69 -4.78 8.76
CA LEU A 527 -3.37 -3.49 8.59
C LEU A 527 -4.88 -3.61 8.84
N LEU A 528 -5.51 -4.68 8.35
CA LEU A 528 -6.93 -4.93 8.57
C LEU A 528 -7.27 -5.19 10.03
N GLN A 529 -6.41 -5.90 10.78
CA GLN A 529 -6.60 -6.08 12.22
C GLN A 529 -6.47 -4.77 12.99
N LEU A 530 -5.56 -3.88 12.57
CA LEU A 530 -5.49 -2.53 13.13
C LEU A 530 -6.78 -1.75 12.84
N ALA A 531 -7.27 -1.78 11.60
CA ALA A 531 -8.49 -1.10 11.19
C ALA A 531 -9.74 -1.62 11.93
N ASP A 532 -9.89 -2.95 12.03
CA ASP A 532 -11.00 -3.63 12.70
C ASP A 532 -11.11 -3.24 14.17
N VAL A 533 -10.00 -3.38 14.90
CA VAL A 533 -9.94 -3.01 16.32
C VAL A 533 -10.20 -1.51 16.50
N SER A 534 -9.56 -0.66 15.69
CA SER A 534 -9.75 0.79 15.75
C SER A 534 -11.21 1.18 15.51
N GLY A 535 -11.83 0.66 14.45
CA GLY A 535 -13.23 0.92 14.13
C GLY A 535 -14.20 0.47 15.22
N LYS A 536 -13.98 -0.72 15.81
CA LYS A 536 -14.78 -1.24 16.92
C LYS A 536 -14.67 -0.36 18.17
N ILE A 537 -13.45 0.03 18.56
CA ILE A 537 -13.22 0.90 19.72
C ILE A 537 -13.84 2.28 19.51
N LEU A 538 -13.64 2.88 18.33
CA LEU A 538 -14.26 4.15 17.98
C LEU A 538 -15.79 4.05 18.06
N SER A 539 -16.40 3.03 17.44
CA SER A 539 -17.85 2.82 17.46
C SER A 539 -18.39 2.68 18.88
N GLN A 540 -17.74 1.88 19.73
CA GLN A 540 -18.13 1.70 21.13
C GLN A 540 -18.05 3.01 21.93
N ARG A 541 -16.95 3.76 21.79
CA ARG A 541 -16.79 5.06 22.47
C ARG A 541 -17.82 6.08 21.98
N ILE A 542 -18.12 6.14 20.68
CA ILE A 542 -19.17 6.99 20.13
C ILE A 542 -20.52 6.64 20.75
N LYS A 543 -20.86 5.34 20.88
CA LYS A 543 -22.10 4.90 21.53
C LYS A 543 -22.22 5.40 22.98
N ILE A 544 -21.12 5.36 23.74
CA ILE A 544 -21.08 5.80 25.14
C ILE A 544 -21.17 7.32 25.26
N LEU A 545 -20.43 8.06 24.43
CA LEU A 545 -20.39 9.52 24.46
C LEU A 545 -21.67 10.16 23.90
N TYR A 546 -22.32 9.48 22.96
CA TYR A 546 -23.50 9.95 22.25
C TYR A 546 -24.63 8.92 22.27
N PRO A 547 -25.20 8.60 23.46
CA PRO A 547 -26.35 7.71 23.55
C PRO A 547 -27.55 8.27 22.78
N LEU A 548 -28.37 7.40 22.19
CA LEU A 548 -29.57 7.86 21.49
C LEU A 548 -30.56 8.45 22.46
N ARG A 549 -31.12 9.59 22.05
CA ARG A 549 -32.16 10.33 22.74
C ARG A 549 -33.29 10.51 21.77
N GLY A 550 -34.50 10.17 22.17
CA GLY A 550 -35.69 10.31 21.31
C GLY A 550 -36.91 10.64 22.15
N LYS A 551 -38.05 10.72 21.49
CA LYS A 551 -39.36 10.88 22.11
C LYS A 551 -40.31 9.79 21.65
N ILE A 552 -41.25 9.47 22.50
CA ILE A 552 -42.40 8.64 22.13
C ILE A 552 -43.30 9.46 21.20
N ALA A 553 -43.40 9.03 19.95
CA ALA A 553 -44.28 9.64 18.95
C ALA A 553 -45.74 9.18 19.14
N LEU A 554 -45.93 7.91 19.49
CA LEU A 554 -47.24 7.28 19.69
C LEU A 554 -47.13 6.07 20.63
N VAL A 555 -48.20 5.81 21.38
CA VAL A 555 -48.38 4.58 22.19
C VAL A 555 -49.61 3.89 21.63
N ASP A 556 -49.44 2.68 21.12
CA ASP A 556 -50.52 1.87 20.57
C ASP A 556 -51.24 1.09 21.67
N GLU A 557 -52.48 0.65 21.42
CA GLU A 557 -53.32 -0.05 22.40
C GLU A 557 -52.72 -1.41 22.82
N GLY A 558 -51.83 -1.99 22.02
CA GLY A 558 -51.15 -3.28 22.25
C GLY A 558 -49.80 -3.22 22.97
N GLU A 559 -49.50 -2.19 23.77
CA GLU A 559 -48.20 -1.98 24.46
C GLU A 559 -46.98 -1.78 23.54
N GLN A 560 -47.22 -1.51 22.25
CA GLN A 560 -46.22 -1.09 21.28
C GLN A 560 -46.06 0.43 21.31
N VAL A 561 -44.82 0.91 21.24
CA VAL A 561 -44.46 2.32 21.36
C VAL A 561 -43.68 2.75 20.14
N ILE A 562 -44.10 3.80 19.46
CA ILE A 562 -43.36 4.37 18.34
C ILE A 562 -42.38 5.41 18.87
N VAL A 563 -41.10 5.27 18.54
CA VAL A 563 -40.04 6.24 18.87
C VAL A 563 -39.68 7.02 17.60
N ASN A 564 -39.51 8.33 17.73
CA ASN A 564 -39.15 9.23 16.62
C ASN A 564 -37.69 9.07 16.11
N LEU A 565 -37.10 7.89 16.30
CA LEU A 565 -35.76 7.56 15.87
C LEU A 565 -35.81 6.30 15.00
N GLY A 566 -35.43 6.42 13.74
CA GLY A 566 -35.21 5.28 12.85
C GLY A 566 -33.74 5.01 12.51
N ARG A 567 -33.54 4.22 11.45
CA ARG A 567 -32.25 3.80 10.90
C ARG A 567 -31.32 4.97 10.62
N LYS A 568 -31.84 6.10 10.09
CA LYS A 568 -31.04 7.30 9.80
C LYS A 568 -30.38 7.93 11.03
N HIS A 569 -30.92 7.67 12.22
CA HIS A 569 -30.34 8.15 13.49
C HIS A 569 -29.39 7.14 14.13
N GLY A 570 -29.26 5.94 13.55
CA GLY A 570 -28.42 4.87 14.08
C GLY A 570 -29.11 3.95 15.09
N ILE A 571 -30.45 3.85 15.04
CA ILE A 571 -31.21 2.81 15.78
C ILE A 571 -31.09 1.45 15.07
N LYS A 572 -31.03 0.39 15.88
CA LYS A 572 -31.09 -1.01 15.44
C LYS A 572 -32.11 -1.79 16.28
N MET A 573 -32.56 -2.92 15.75
CA MET A 573 -33.32 -3.90 16.52
C MET A 573 -32.53 -4.38 17.75
N GLY A 574 -33.24 -4.66 18.84
CA GLY A 574 -32.69 -5.08 20.13
C GLY A 574 -32.12 -3.94 20.99
N VAL A 575 -32.13 -2.69 20.50
CA VAL A 575 -31.73 -1.54 21.31
C VAL A 575 -32.70 -1.37 22.49
N GLN A 576 -32.14 -1.34 23.70
CA GLN A 576 -32.89 -1.08 24.92
C GLN A 576 -32.91 0.41 25.21
N MET A 577 -34.08 0.96 25.54
CA MET A 577 -34.23 2.37 25.92
C MET A 577 -34.97 2.51 27.25
N LYS A 578 -34.49 3.42 28.09
CA LYS A 578 -35.16 3.90 29.29
C LYS A 578 -36.16 4.99 28.90
N ILE A 579 -37.38 4.87 29.41
CA ILE A 579 -38.39 5.93 29.29
C ILE A 579 -38.29 6.81 30.53
N ILE A 580 -38.24 8.12 30.32
CA ILE A 580 -37.98 9.14 31.33
C ILE A 580 -39.11 10.18 31.28
N ALA A 581 -39.70 10.45 32.44
CA ALA A 581 -40.56 11.59 32.65
C ALA A 581 -39.79 12.75 33.30
N GLU A 582 -40.14 13.98 32.94
CA GLU A 582 -39.74 15.17 33.69
C GLU A 582 -40.56 15.23 34.98
N GLY A 583 -39.89 15.12 36.11
CA GLY A 583 -40.45 15.32 37.44
C GLY A 583 -40.30 16.77 37.90
N GLU A 584 -40.27 17.00 39.21
CA GLU A 584 -40.25 18.33 39.81
C GLU A 584 -39.10 19.22 39.31
N ALA A 585 -39.41 20.51 39.14
CA ALA A 585 -38.44 21.55 38.80
C ALA A 585 -37.41 21.70 39.93
N VAL A 586 -36.13 21.59 39.58
CA VAL A 586 -35.02 21.89 40.47
C VAL A 586 -34.73 23.38 40.34
N VAL A 587 -35.01 24.13 41.40
CA VAL A 587 -34.88 25.59 41.43
C VAL A 587 -33.71 25.98 42.34
N VAL A 588 -32.82 26.83 41.83
CA VAL A 588 -31.73 27.45 42.58
C VAL A 588 -31.82 28.96 42.35
N ASP A 589 -31.83 29.75 43.42
CA ASP A 589 -31.96 31.22 43.39
C ASP A 589 -33.13 31.73 42.54
N GLY A 590 -34.29 31.05 42.62
CA GLY A 590 -35.49 31.41 41.86
C GLY A 590 -35.45 31.07 40.36
N LYS A 591 -34.35 30.46 39.87
CA LYS A 591 -34.24 29.98 38.49
C LYS A 591 -34.31 28.45 38.44
N THR A 592 -35.19 27.94 37.58
CA THR A 592 -35.25 26.51 37.29
C THR A 592 -33.99 26.10 36.52
N ILE A 593 -33.13 25.31 37.15
CA ILE A 593 -31.89 24.80 36.55
C ILE A 593 -32.08 23.44 35.87
N GLY A 594 -33.24 22.79 36.08
CA GLY A 594 -33.61 21.55 35.40
C GLY A 594 -34.85 20.91 36.01
N HIS A 595 -35.20 19.71 35.56
CA HIS A 595 -36.27 18.88 36.13
C HIS A 595 -35.70 17.53 36.57
N ARG A 596 -36.18 17.01 37.70
CA ARG A 596 -35.75 15.70 38.21
C ARG A 596 -36.20 14.61 37.24
N LYS A 597 -35.28 13.79 36.73
CA LYS A 597 -35.62 12.71 35.80
C LYS A 597 -36.15 11.51 36.58
N LYS A 598 -37.39 11.09 36.31
CA LYS A 598 -37.96 9.86 36.88
C LYS A 598 -38.03 8.78 35.81
N LYS A 599 -37.49 7.59 36.11
CA LYS A 599 -37.63 6.41 35.24
C LYS A 599 -39.10 5.97 35.28
N VAL A 600 -39.74 5.86 34.12
CA VAL A 600 -41.16 5.45 33.99
C VAL A 600 -41.33 4.09 33.30
N GLY A 601 -40.30 3.60 32.61
CA GLY A 601 -40.31 2.27 32.02
C GLY A 601 -39.04 1.96 31.22
N ARG A 602 -39.07 0.82 30.54
CA ARG A 602 -38.10 0.42 29.52
C ARG A 602 -38.82 -0.17 28.32
N LEU A 603 -38.20 0.00 27.16
CA LEU A 603 -38.62 -0.61 25.90
C LEU A 603 -37.43 -1.25 25.19
N GLU A 604 -37.72 -2.24 24.37
CA GLU A 604 -36.82 -2.86 23.42
C GLU A 604 -37.29 -2.54 22.01
N ILE A 605 -36.40 -2.04 21.15
CA ILE A 605 -36.72 -1.81 19.75
C ILE A 605 -36.87 -3.16 19.01
N VAL A 606 -38.04 -3.41 18.45
CA VAL A 606 -38.37 -4.66 17.75
C VAL A 606 -38.47 -4.49 16.23
N GLU A 607 -38.68 -3.26 15.75
CA GLU A 607 -38.73 -2.96 14.31
C GLU A 607 -38.18 -1.55 14.06
N VAL A 608 -37.51 -1.36 12.92
CA VAL A 608 -36.83 -0.10 12.58
C VAL A 608 -37.13 0.29 11.15
N GLU A 609 -37.76 1.45 11.00
CA GLU A 609 -37.91 2.14 9.72
C GLU A 609 -36.84 3.22 9.52
N GLU A 610 -36.88 3.95 8.41
CA GLU A 610 -35.89 4.99 8.11
C GLU A 610 -35.91 6.14 9.13
N ALA A 611 -37.09 6.66 9.47
CA ALA A 611 -37.23 7.83 10.34
C ALA A 611 -37.73 7.52 11.75
N MET A 612 -38.37 6.36 11.97
CA MET A 612 -38.95 5.96 13.24
C MET A 612 -38.68 4.48 13.56
N SER A 613 -39.01 4.05 14.76
CA SER A 613 -38.90 2.64 15.17
C SER A 613 -40.03 2.26 16.11
N TYR A 614 -40.31 0.96 16.16
CA TYR A 614 -41.29 0.38 17.06
C TYR A 614 -40.57 -0.31 18.21
N GLY A 615 -40.97 0.02 19.42
CA GLY A 615 -40.51 -0.58 20.65
C GLY A 615 -41.61 -1.39 21.31
N ARG A 616 -41.24 -2.52 21.90
CA ARG A 616 -42.07 -3.29 22.82
C ARG A 616 -41.69 -2.93 24.24
N LEU A 617 -42.66 -2.66 25.10
CA LEU A 617 -42.40 -2.42 26.51
C LEU A 617 -41.84 -3.67 27.19
N THR A 618 -40.73 -3.50 27.91
CA THR A 618 -40.09 -4.57 28.70
C THR A 618 -40.23 -4.33 30.21
N GLU A 619 -40.50 -3.10 30.61
CA GLU A 619 -40.72 -2.72 32.00
C GLU A 619 -41.65 -1.50 32.04
N LYS A 620 -42.72 -1.54 32.84
CA LYS A 620 -43.66 -0.43 33.03
C LYS A 620 -43.75 -0.08 34.51
N ILE A 621 -43.26 1.10 34.88
CA ILE A 621 -43.25 1.60 36.26
C ILE A 621 -44.39 2.62 36.46
N ALA A 622 -44.68 3.43 35.45
CA ALA A 622 -45.74 4.44 35.46
C ALA A 622 -46.41 4.52 34.08
N THR A 623 -47.42 5.40 33.95
CA THR A 623 -48.12 5.64 32.68
C THR A 623 -47.18 6.16 31.61
N ILE A 624 -47.26 5.55 30.43
CA ILE A 624 -46.44 5.88 29.26
C ILE A 624 -47.30 6.65 28.28
N GLN A 625 -46.79 7.78 27.80
CA GLN A 625 -47.56 8.74 27.00
C GLN A 625 -46.69 9.34 25.89
N LYS A 626 -47.34 9.94 24.90
CA LYS A 626 -46.71 10.71 23.83
C LYS A 626 -45.79 11.81 24.41
N ASP A 627 -44.74 12.14 23.67
CA ASP A 627 -43.73 13.16 23.96
C ASP A 627 -42.81 12.89 25.15
N GLN A 628 -43.01 11.78 25.87
CA GLN A 628 -42.06 11.32 26.88
C GLN A 628 -40.69 11.03 26.27
N LYS A 629 -39.63 11.35 27.02
CA LYS A 629 -38.25 11.22 26.58
C LYS A 629 -37.80 9.78 26.72
N VAL A 630 -37.12 9.26 25.70
CA VAL A 630 -36.43 7.98 25.75
C VAL A 630 -34.92 8.17 25.61
N LEU A 631 -34.16 7.32 26.30
CA LEU A 631 -32.70 7.35 26.31
C LEU A 631 -32.17 5.92 26.21
N GLU A 632 -31.26 5.68 25.28
CA GLU A 632 -30.58 4.38 25.12
C GLU A 632 -29.91 3.92 26.43
N ASP A 633 -30.14 2.66 26.79
CA ASP A 633 -29.48 2.02 27.94
C ASP A 633 -28.07 1.57 27.54
N VAL A 634 -27.11 2.47 27.69
CA VAL A 634 -25.67 2.15 27.54
C VAL A 634 -25.11 1.68 28.87
N ASP A 635 -24.42 0.55 28.85
CA ASP A 635 -23.78 -0.04 30.02
C ASP A 635 -22.64 0.88 30.53
N GLU A 636 -22.92 1.66 31.57
CA GLU A 636 -22.01 2.71 32.07
C GLU A 636 -20.74 2.15 32.73
N LYS A 637 -20.72 0.85 33.06
CA LYS A 637 -19.55 0.17 33.66
C LYS A 637 -18.35 0.03 32.71
N LYS A 638 -18.51 0.34 31.42
CA LYS A 638 -17.44 0.30 30.41
C LYS A 638 -16.82 1.68 30.07
N LYS A 639 -17.09 2.71 30.89
CA LYS A 639 -16.53 4.07 30.68
C LYS A 639 -15.01 4.20 30.89
N SER A 640 -14.31 3.16 31.36
CA SER A 640 -12.90 3.22 31.82
C SER A 640 -11.87 2.47 30.95
N PHE A 641 -12.09 2.33 29.64
CA PHE A 641 -11.12 1.69 28.73
C PHE A 641 -10.60 2.63 27.63
#